data_AF-A0AAD8G8R6-F1
#
_entry.id   AF-A0AAD8G8R6-F1
#
_cell.length_a   1.000
_cell.length_b   1.000
_cell.length_c   1.000
_cell.angle_alpha   90.00
_cell.angle_beta   90.00
_cell.angle_gamma   90.00
#
_symmetry.space_group_name_H-M   'P 1'
#
loop_
_entity.id
_entity.type
_entity.pdbx_description
1 polymer ?
#
loop_
_entity_poly.entity_id
_entity_poly.type
_entity_poly.pdbx_seq_one_letter_code
_entity_poly.pdbx_strand_id
1 'polypeptide(L)'
;MFLSFQIFWNNSLSWMTCILFFCYSASILTADSWYPKSLPCDVSVERNGTTVLVECNERRLTEVPKGFPANATNLTLTINHIPNIYKMSFAGLENLTEIDFRCNCVPVKIGPKDHVCTKSLHVEDGSFSSLTNLRSLYLDGNQLSEIPKGLPPNLLLLSLEVNKFSAISKENLSELTNIEELYLGQNCYYRNPCNVSFDIQYGAFYDLKNLALLSLKSNNLSKVPQNLPPSLKELYLYNNRIQHIDKYDFINLTKLEILDLSGNCPRCYNAPFPCTPCPNNAQINIDLLAFDMLKDLKILRLHSNSLETVPYQWFQHTGMLKILDLSSNYLAKEIERAQFVTHLSKLEEIDLSFNFELQQYLPFLSLSETFCNLTSLRVLRIRGYVFRELSEAAFEPLKKLKQLEIIDLGTNFIKLANLSILRELQAFQIINLSDNKISPYSNDSPYVSRSCSTANTTRAPLGSRTQFYNGEVRDIHYFRYDEYARSCKSKDKEAGSLHPIVNKDCSRFGKTLDLSRNNIFFINPTEFKHLGDLRCLNLSGNAMSQSLNGSEFSYLSELEYLDFSNNRIDLLYSTAFQELKNLKVLDLSHNNFYFLSEGITHMLNFTKNLPKLQTLLLNYNKISTSTNTVMESHSLEILEFKGNRLDILWRDGDTRYSYYFRNLSNLVQLDISHNSLNFIPQLVFKGMPSKLRELYLNNNKLTSFNWGKLQLLTHLQVLDLSNNKLKTVPRVLSNCTKTLTKLILHKNQIPKLTQYFLEDAFSLKYLDLSFNQLQFIMKSSFPENVVNRLEVLLLNGNKFMCTCDNLWFVMWINQTTVNIPRLATDVTCAAPGAQKGHSVLFIDLHTCQLNSLSIILHILSTSIILCLLVISISSHLFYWDVWYSYHFCAAKLKGYQTLSSQNSSYDAYIVYDKKDSAVSDWVLNELRVHMEDKGDTCFQLCLDERDWIPGLPIIDNLSQSIQQSRKTVFVLTNTFLSSGNFKTAFYLAHQLLMDDKSDVIILVFLERSLQSSKYLRLRKRLCRGSVLEWPKNPQAQRYFWQCLRNALATENHTQYNKLFRETL
;
A
#
# COMPACT_ATOMS: atom_id res chain seq x y z
N MET A 1 19.79 -9.19 -70.41
CA MET A 1 20.28 -8.84 -69.05
C MET A 1 19.28 -9.38 -68.05
N PHE A 2 19.27 -10.70 -67.93
CA PHE A 2 18.18 -11.53 -67.37
C PHE A 2 18.61 -12.21 -66.06
N LEU A 3 19.71 -11.73 -65.44
CA LEU A 3 20.27 -12.21 -64.17
C LEU A 3 20.05 -11.25 -62.99
N SER A 4 19.54 -10.04 -63.25
CA SER A 4 19.27 -9.01 -62.22
C SER A 4 17.80 -8.98 -61.74
N PHE A 5 16.87 -9.61 -62.47
CA PHE A 5 15.46 -9.72 -62.05
C PHE A 5 15.17 -10.92 -61.14
N GLN A 6 16.06 -11.92 -61.11
CA GLN A 6 15.87 -13.15 -60.33
C GLN A 6 16.32 -12.99 -58.85
N ILE A 7 17.10 -11.95 -58.54
CA ILE A 7 17.56 -11.63 -57.17
C ILE A 7 16.52 -10.79 -56.41
N PHE A 8 15.65 -10.05 -57.11
CA PHE A 8 14.65 -9.20 -56.46
C PHE A 8 13.40 -9.94 -55.99
N TRP A 9 13.05 -11.08 -56.60
CA TRP A 9 11.89 -11.89 -56.20
C TRP A 9 12.19 -12.92 -55.11
N ASN A 10 13.44 -13.41 -54.98
CA ASN A 10 13.81 -14.32 -53.90
C ASN A 10 13.98 -13.62 -52.53
N ASN A 11 14.31 -12.33 -52.52
CA ASN A 11 14.44 -11.57 -51.27
C ASN A 11 13.10 -11.09 -50.69
N SER A 12 12.05 -10.93 -51.51
CA SER A 12 10.71 -10.58 -51.01
C SER A 12 9.99 -11.78 -50.38
N LEU A 13 10.19 -12.98 -50.92
CA LEU A 13 9.60 -14.20 -50.35
C LEU A 13 10.27 -14.62 -49.04
N SER A 14 11.60 -14.44 -48.91
CA SER A 14 12.33 -14.71 -47.66
C SER A 14 11.96 -13.72 -46.53
N TRP A 15 11.61 -12.48 -46.87
CA TRP A 15 11.14 -11.49 -45.88
C TRP A 15 9.70 -11.76 -45.45
N MET A 16 8.82 -12.19 -46.35
CA MET A 16 7.45 -12.59 -45.98
C MET A 16 7.41 -13.87 -45.15
N THR A 17 8.28 -14.86 -45.43
CA THR A 17 8.38 -16.06 -44.60
C THR A 17 9.02 -15.78 -43.25
N CYS A 18 9.98 -14.86 -43.14
CA CYS A 18 10.53 -14.43 -41.84
C CYS A 18 9.52 -13.63 -41.01
N ILE A 19 8.64 -12.83 -41.63
CA ILE A 19 7.58 -12.11 -40.91
C ILE A 19 6.47 -13.07 -40.46
N LEU A 20 6.11 -14.08 -41.27
CA LEU A 20 5.17 -15.12 -40.87
C LEU A 20 5.76 -16.08 -39.82
N PHE A 21 7.06 -16.38 -39.87
CA PHE A 21 7.74 -17.15 -38.82
C PHE A 21 7.91 -16.33 -37.52
N PHE A 22 8.15 -15.02 -37.58
CA PHE A 22 8.14 -14.14 -36.40
C PHE A 22 6.73 -13.97 -35.81
N CYS A 23 5.69 -13.98 -36.64
CA CYS A 23 4.30 -13.99 -36.16
C CYS A 23 3.86 -15.36 -35.61
N TYR A 24 4.48 -16.48 -36.01
CA TYR A 24 4.19 -17.80 -35.45
C TYR A 24 5.12 -18.19 -34.28
N SER A 25 6.34 -17.67 -34.19
CA SER A 25 7.26 -17.91 -33.07
C SER A 25 7.05 -16.98 -31.87
N ALA A 26 6.16 -15.99 -31.98
CA ALA A 26 5.66 -15.17 -30.87
C ALA A 26 4.47 -15.82 -30.14
N SER A 27 4.36 -17.15 -30.19
CA SER A 27 3.40 -17.93 -29.40
C SER A 27 4.10 -18.94 -28.48
N ILE A 28 5.27 -18.55 -27.96
CA ILE A 28 5.88 -19.21 -26.79
C ILE A 28 5.39 -18.47 -25.54
N LEU A 29 4.26 -18.94 -25.01
CA LEU A 29 3.87 -18.94 -23.60
C LEU A 29 4.41 -17.77 -22.76
N THR A 30 3.89 -16.56 -22.97
CA THR A 30 3.73 -15.63 -21.86
C THR A 30 2.48 -16.06 -21.12
N ALA A 31 2.62 -16.60 -19.91
CA ALA A 31 1.52 -16.75 -18.99
C ALA A 31 1.06 -15.34 -18.58
N ASP A 32 0.29 -14.67 -19.45
CA ASP A 32 -0.44 -13.47 -19.08
C ASP A 32 -1.39 -13.84 -17.94
N SER A 33 -1.33 -13.09 -16.85
CA SER A 33 -2.27 -13.24 -15.75
C SER A 33 -3.69 -13.14 -16.31
N TRP A 34 -4.50 -14.16 -16.08
CA TRP A 34 -5.89 -14.36 -16.57
C TRP A 34 -6.90 -13.43 -15.89
N TYR A 35 -6.41 -12.43 -15.15
CA TYR A 35 -7.17 -11.39 -14.47
C TYR A 35 -6.42 -10.05 -14.55
N PRO A 36 -7.14 -8.92 -14.54
CA PRO A 36 -6.52 -7.60 -14.66
C PRO A 36 -5.83 -7.20 -13.35
N LYS A 37 -4.60 -6.68 -13.45
CA LYS A 37 -3.85 -6.14 -12.29
C LYS A 37 -4.52 -4.93 -11.63
N SER A 38 -5.45 -4.29 -12.32
CA SER A 38 -6.28 -3.22 -11.78
C SER A 38 -7.29 -3.70 -10.74
N LEU A 39 -7.52 -5.02 -10.63
CA LEU A 39 -8.39 -5.58 -9.61
C LEU A 39 -7.81 -5.26 -8.22
N PRO A 40 -8.57 -4.59 -7.32
CA PRO A 40 -8.10 -4.20 -5.99
C PRO A 40 -8.11 -5.36 -4.98
N CYS A 41 -7.77 -6.56 -5.44
CA CYS A 41 -7.81 -7.80 -4.68
C CYS A 41 -6.57 -8.64 -5.01
N ASP A 42 -6.09 -9.39 -4.02
CA ASP A 42 -5.01 -10.34 -4.25
C ASP A 42 -5.63 -11.66 -4.72
N VAL A 43 -5.08 -12.25 -5.78
CA VAL A 43 -5.57 -13.52 -6.34
C VAL A 43 -4.50 -14.57 -6.13
N SER A 44 -4.87 -15.70 -5.52
CA SER A 44 -4.00 -16.84 -5.33
C SER A 44 -4.67 -18.14 -5.75
N VAL A 45 -3.86 -19.11 -6.16
CA VAL A 45 -4.30 -20.44 -6.54
C VAL A 45 -3.68 -21.42 -5.56
N GLU A 46 -4.47 -22.26 -4.90
CA GLU A 46 -3.89 -23.27 -4.01
C GLU A 46 -3.11 -24.31 -4.82
N ARG A 47 -2.19 -25.03 -4.16
CA ARG A 47 -1.27 -25.99 -4.80
C ARG A 47 -1.96 -27.10 -5.59
N ASN A 48 -3.23 -27.39 -5.31
CA ASN A 48 -4.03 -28.39 -6.02
C ASN A 48 -4.63 -27.87 -7.35
N GLY A 49 -4.54 -26.56 -7.62
CA GLY A 49 -4.98 -25.93 -8.87
C GLY A 49 -6.50 -25.79 -9.04
N THR A 50 -7.30 -26.34 -8.13
CA THR A 50 -8.77 -26.39 -8.23
C THR A 50 -9.47 -25.19 -7.59
N THR A 51 -8.83 -24.53 -6.63
CA THR A 51 -9.40 -23.42 -5.84
C THR A 51 -8.68 -22.13 -6.20
N VAL A 52 -9.48 -21.11 -6.52
CA VAL A 52 -9.03 -19.78 -6.91
C VAL A 52 -9.57 -18.80 -5.87
N LEU A 53 -8.66 -18.31 -5.04
CA LEU A 53 -8.96 -17.42 -3.92
C LEU A 53 -8.81 -15.97 -4.37
N VAL A 54 -9.85 -15.17 -4.16
CA VAL A 54 -9.86 -13.72 -4.41
C VAL A 54 -10.05 -12.99 -3.09
N GLU A 55 -8.99 -12.33 -2.62
CA GLU A 55 -8.93 -11.67 -1.32
C GLU A 55 -8.94 -10.14 -1.46
N CYS A 56 -10.09 -9.55 -1.18
CA CYS A 56 -10.35 -8.11 -1.21
C CYS A 56 -10.54 -7.51 0.20
N ASN A 57 -10.00 -8.16 1.23
CA ASN A 57 -10.19 -7.77 2.63
C ASN A 57 -9.43 -6.48 2.99
N GLU A 58 -10.04 -5.63 3.82
CA GLU A 58 -9.47 -4.38 4.34
C GLU A 58 -8.98 -3.40 3.25
N ARG A 59 -9.68 -3.33 2.11
CA ARG A 59 -9.31 -2.52 0.93
C ARG A 59 -10.05 -1.19 0.81
N ARG A 60 -10.94 -0.88 1.76
CA ARG A 60 -11.79 0.33 1.78
C ARG A 60 -12.65 0.46 0.52
N LEU A 61 -13.09 -0.66 -0.04
CA LEU A 61 -13.94 -0.70 -1.23
C LEU A 61 -15.32 -0.12 -0.92
N THR A 62 -15.84 0.71 -1.82
CA THR A 62 -17.19 1.30 -1.74
C THR A 62 -18.20 0.62 -2.67
N GLU A 63 -17.71 -0.22 -3.58
CA GLU A 63 -18.51 -1.02 -4.51
C GLU A 63 -17.84 -2.38 -4.72
N VAL A 64 -18.61 -3.36 -5.21
CA VAL A 64 -18.06 -4.66 -5.62
C VAL A 64 -17.24 -4.45 -6.90
N PRO A 65 -15.92 -4.73 -6.90
CA PRO A 65 -15.08 -4.54 -8.08
C PRO A 65 -15.55 -5.35 -9.29
N LYS A 66 -15.23 -4.87 -10.49
CA LYS A 66 -15.42 -5.61 -11.74
C LYS A 66 -14.11 -6.25 -12.19
N GLY A 67 -14.19 -7.27 -13.04
CA GLY A 67 -13.01 -7.95 -13.60
C GLY A 67 -12.46 -9.07 -12.72
N PHE A 68 -13.30 -9.69 -11.89
CA PHE A 68 -12.94 -10.93 -11.21
C PHE A 68 -12.67 -12.06 -12.21
N PRO A 69 -11.75 -13.00 -11.90
CA PRO A 69 -11.56 -14.20 -12.71
C PRO A 69 -12.86 -15.04 -12.76
N ALA A 70 -13.28 -15.49 -13.95
CA ALA A 70 -14.53 -16.25 -14.12
C ALA A 70 -14.53 -17.62 -13.40
N ASN A 71 -13.34 -18.20 -13.22
CA ASN A 71 -13.08 -19.44 -12.47
C ASN A 71 -12.77 -19.20 -10.99
N ALA A 72 -13.03 -18.00 -10.44
CA ALA A 72 -12.94 -17.76 -9.01
C ALA A 72 -13.90 -18.68 -8.23
N THR A 73 -13.40 -19.31 -7.16
CA THR A 73 -14.19 -20.21 -6.30
C THR A 73 -14.54 -19.56 -4.96
N ASN A 74 -13.61 -18.78 -4.39
CA ASN A 74 -13.81 -18.13 -3.10
C ASN A 74 -13.57 -16.63 -3.24
N LEU A 75 -14.56 -15.83 -2.82
CA LEU A 75 -14.49 -14.38 -2.86
C LEU A 75 -14.61 -13.80 -1.44
N THR A 76 -13.59 -13.06 -1.00
CA THR A 76 -13.58 -12.43 0.33
C THR A 76 -13.59 -10.91 0.20
N LEU A 77 -14.67 -10.28 0.64
CA LEU A 77 -14.93 -8.83 0.61
C LEU A 77 -15.07 -8.24 2.02
N THR A 78 -14.47 -8.88 3.03
CA THR A 78 -14.64 -8.49 4.43
C THR A 78 -13.97 -7.16 4.79
N ILE A 79 -14.54 -6.44 5.76
CA ILE A 79 -14.02 -5.15 6.28
C ILE A 79 -13.81 -4.13 5.15
N ASN A 80 -14.86 -3.92 4.36
CA ASN A 80 -14.97 -2.86 3.36
C ASN A 80 -16.13 -1.92 3.71
N HIS A 81 -16.51 -1.04 2.78
CA HIS A 81 -17.56 -0.03 2.95
C HIS A 81 -18.60 -0.12 1.83
N ILE A 82 -18.92 -1.33 1.37
CA ILE A 82 -19.85 -1.55 0.26
C ILE A 82 -21.30 -1.44 0.78
N PRO A 83 -22.09 -0.45 0.34
CA PRO A 83 -23.41 -0.18 0.91
C PRO A 83 -24.54 -0.98 0.25
N ASN A 84 -24.36 -1.47 -0.98
CA ASN A 84 -25.41 -2.16 -1.73
C ASN A 84 -24.84 -3.37 -2.50
N ILE A 85 -25.63 -4.43 -2.60
CA ILE A 85 -25.43 -5.58 -3.50
C ILE A 85 -26.59 -5.60 -4.51
N TYR A 86 -26.25 -5.66 -5.78
CA TYR A 86 -27.19 -5.68 -6.90
C TYR A 86 -27.12 -7.02 -7.64
N LYS A 87 -28.12 -7.33 -8.47
CA LYS A 87 -28.13 -8.55 -9.32
C LYS A 87 -26.90 -8.71 -10.21
N MET A 88 -26.32 -7.61 -10.67
CA MET A 88 -25.13 -7.63 -11.51
C MET A 88 -23.81 -7.71 -10.74
N SER A 89 -23.82 -7.61 -9.40
CA SER A 89 -22.59 -7.54 -8.59
C SER A 89 -21.70 -8.78 -8.75
N PHE A 90 -22.29 -9.96 -8.94
CA PHE A 90 -21.58 -11.24 -9.11
C PHE A 90 -21.82 -11.89 -10.47
N ALA A 91 -22.26 -11.12 -11.47
CA ALA A 91 -22.53 -11.64 -12.80
C ALA A 91 -21.25 -12.22 -13.44
N GLY A 92 -21.36 -13.41 -14.03
CA GLY A 92 -20.23 -14.10 -14.68
C GLY A 92 -19.33 -14.91 -13.73
N LEU A 93 -19.69 -15.06 -12.44
CA LEU A 93 -18.93 -15.80 -11.43
C LEU A 93 -19.64 -17.09 -11.01
N GLU A 94 -20.05 -17.90 -11.97
CA GLU A 94 -20.86 -19.11 -11.76
C GLU A 94 -20.13 -20.22 -10.98
N ASN A 95 -18.79 -20.18 -10.94
CA ASN A 95 -17.97 -21.15 -10.22
C ASN A 95 -17.77 -20.82 -8.73
N LEU A 96 -18.35 -19.72 -8.23
CA LEU A 96 -18.23 -19.36 -6.82
C LEU A 96 -18.91 -20.40 -5.94
N THR A 97 -18.13 -20.97 -5.02
CA THR A 97 -18.58 -21.87 -3.97
C THR A 97 -18.73 -21.13 -2.64
N GLU A 98 -17.99 -20.04 -2.43
CA GLU A 98 -17.99 -19.28 -1.18
C GLU A 98 -17.92 -17.76 -1.41
N ILE A 99 -18.79 -17.02 -0.71
CA ILE A 99 -18.71 -15.57 -0.59
C ILE A 99 -18.63 -15.18 0.88
N ASP A 100 -17.55 -14.50 1.25
CA ASP A 100 -17.42 -13.82 2.54
C ASP A 100 -17.60 -12.31 2.37
N PHE A 101 -18.76 -11.81 2.79
CA PHE A 101 -19.14 -10.40 2.74
C PHE A 101 -19.27 -9.79 4.15
N ARG A 102 -18.52 -10.30 5.13
CA ARG A 102 -18.69 -9.89 6.53
C ARG A 102 -18.20 -8.46 6.79
N CYS A 103 -18.85 -7.79 7.73
CA CYS A 103 -18.37 -6.55 8.34
C CYS A 103 -18.19 -5.38 7.35
N ASN A 104 -19.05 -5.27 6.34
CA ASN A 104 -19.13 -4.08 5.49
C ASN A 104 -19.87 -2.92 6.18
N CYS A 105 -20.77 -3.25 7.11
CA CYS A 105 -21.53 -2.26 7.88
C CYS A 105 -21.78 -2.72 9.31
N VAL A 106 -20.74 -2.72 10.14
CA VAL A 106 -20.82 -3.22 11.52
C VAL A 106 -21.66 -2.32 12.44
N PRO A 107 -22.41 -2.87 13.42
CA PRO A 107 -23.15 -2.07 14.39
C PRO A 107 -22.28 -1.09 15.19
N VAL A 108 -22.84 0.08 15.51
CA VAL A 108 -22.12 1.24 16.10
C VAL A 108 -21.28 0.89 17.34
N LYS A 109 -21.78 0.02 18.22
CA LYS A 109 -21.09 -0.35 19.48
C LYS A 109 -19.95 -1.36 19.29
N ILE A 110 -19.90 -2.04 18.15
CA ILE A 110 -18.91 -3.08 17.82
C ILE A 110 -17.83 -2.52 16.90
N GLY A 111 -18.24 -1.72 15.91
CA GLY A 111 -17.37 -1.19 14.87
C GLY A 111 -16.38 -0.12 15.31
N PRO A 112 -15.42 0.20 14.40
CA PRO A 112 -14.50 1.32 14.56
C PRO A 112 -15.24 2.64 14.78
N LYS A 113 -14.69 3.53 15.60
CA LYS A 113 -15.30 4.84 15.93
C LYS A 113 -14.92 5.93 14.94
N ASP A 114 -13.85 5.73 14.20
CA ASP A 114 -13.35 6.57 13.12
C ASP A 114 -14.18 6.42 11.83
N HIS A 115 -14.86 5.28 11.63
CA HIS A 115 -15.76 5.07 10.50
C HIS A 115 -17.03 4.32 10.93
N VAL A 116 -18.06 5.07 11.30
CA VAL A 116 -19.34 4.52 11.76
C VAL A 116 -20.28 4.33 10.57
N CYS A 117 -20.70 3.08 10.33
CA CYS A 117 -21.71 2.80 9.31
C CYS A 117 -23.12 3.20 9.80
N THR A 118 -23.75 4.15 9.12
CA THR A 118 -25.07 4.70 9.50
C THR A 118 -26.24 4.08 8.73
N LYS A 119 -26.00 3.54 7.54
CA LYS A 119 -27.01 2.93 6.67
C LYS A 119 -26.74 1.43 6.53
N SER A 120 -27.74 0.60 6.81
CA SER A 120 -27.63 -0.86 6.65
C SER A 120 -27.32 -1.25 5.21
N LEU A 121 -26.65 -2.40 5.05
CA LEU A 121 -26.44 -3.01 3.74
C LEU A 121 -27.79 -3.26 3.06
N HIS A 122 -27.94 -2.80 1.82
CA HIS A 122 -29.10 -3.13 0.99
C HIS A 122 -28.73 -4.27 0.03
N VAL A 123 -29.52 -5.33 0.03
CA VAL A 123 -29.36 -6.46 -0.89
C VAL A 123 -30.60 -6.51 -1.77
N GLU A 124 -30.44 -6.36 -3.09
CA GLU A 124 -31.54 -6.50 -4.05
C GLU A 124 -31.99 -7.98 -4.13
N ASP A 125 -33.29 -8.23 -4.16
CA ASP A 125 -33.85 -9.59 -4.25
C ASP A 125 -33.30 -10.36 -5.46
N GLY A 126 -32.86 -11.60 -5.23
CA GLY A 126 -32.28 -12.44 -6.27
C GLY A 126 -30.84 -12.11 -6.64
N SER A 127 -30.12 -11.26 -5.87
CA SER A 127 -28.70 -10.94 -6.12
C SER A 127 -27.76 -12.14 -6.15
N PHE A 128 -28.11 -13.24 -5.49
CA PHE A 128 -27.32 -14.46 -5.42
C PHE A 128 -27.90 -15.62 -6.25
N SER A 129 -29.06 -15.42 -6.89
CA SER A 129 -29.82 -16.48 -7.56
C SER A 129 -29.09 -17.12 -8.76
N SER A 130 -28.21 -16.37 -9.43
CA SER A 130 -27.41 -16.86 -10.56
C SER A 130 -26.24 -17.75 -10.14
N LEU A 131 -25.87 -17.76 -8.85
CA LEU A 131 -24.70 -18.47 -8.33
C LEU A 131 -25.07 -19.91 -7.96
N THR A 132 -25.28 -20.75 -8.97
CA THR A 132 -25.79 -22.12 -8.80
C THR A 132 -24.84 -23.04 -8.03
N ASN A 133 -23.54 -22.78 -8.01
CA ASN A 133 -22.54 -23.56 -7.28
C ASN A 133 -22.27 -23.05 -5.85
N LEU A 134 -22.93 -21.98 -5.42
CA LEU A 134 -22.67 -21.35 -4.12
C LEU A 134 -23.10 -22.28 -2.98
N ARG A 135 -22.14 -22.59 -2.10
CA ARG A 135 -22.34 -23.46 -0.92
C ARG A 135 -22.30 -22.68 0.39
N SER A 136 -21.46 -21.64 0.48
CA SER A 136 -21.24 -20.89 1.72
C SER A 136 -21.42 -19.38 1.51
N LEU A 137 -22.26 -18.75 2.33
CA LEU A 137 -22.51 -17.31 2.30
C LEU A 137 -22.40 -16.70 3.69
N TYR A 138 -21.46 -15.76 3.85
CA TYR A 138 -21.28 -15.02 5.10
C TYR A 138 -21.69 -13.55 4.93
N LEU A 139 -22.71 -13.14 5.70
CA LEU A 139 -23.28 -11.80 5.72
C LEU A 139 -23.26 -11.19 7.13
N ASP A 140 -22.31 -11.62 7.97
CA ASP A 140 -22.20 -11.16 9.34
C ASP A 140 -21.87 -9.67 9.42
N GLY A 141 -22.37 -8.95 10.42
CA GLY A 141 -21.93 -7.58 10.68
C GLY A 141 -22.32 -6.56 9.61
N ASN A 142 -23.52 -6.67 9.05
CA ASN A 142 -24.01 -5.80 7.96
C ASN A 142 -25.27 -5.01 8.31
N GLN A 143 -25.72 -5.07 9.57
CA GLN A 143 -26.93 -4.41 10.07
C GLN A 143 -28.22 -4.77 9.29
N LEU A 144 -28.29 -5.98 8.72
CA LEU A 144 -29.47 -6.48 8.02
C LEU A 144 -30.66 -6.66 8.99
N SER A 145 -31.87 -6.29 8.56
CA SER A 145 -33.10 -6.51 9.33
C SER A 145 -33.90 -7.73 8.89
N GLU A 146 -33.68 -8.21 7.66
CA GLU A 146 -34.39 -9.32 7.03
C GLU A 146 -33.40 -10.22 6.28
N ILE A 147 -33.78 -11.50 6.14
CA ILE A 147 -32.96 -12.49 5.42
C ILE A 147 -33.13 -12.19 3.92
N PRO A 148 -32.03 -12.04 3.14
CA PRO A 148 -32.13 -11.77 1.71
C PRO A 148 -32.93 -12.84 0.96
N LYS A 149 -33.78 -12.44 0.01
CA LYS A 149 -34.60 -13.34 -0.81
C LYS A 149 -33.89 -13.72 -2.12
N GLY A 150 -34.27 -14.85 -2.69
CA GLY A 150 -33.68 -15.40 -3.90
C GLY A 150 -32.30 -16.00 -3.66
N LEU A 151 -32.12 -16.70 -2.54
CA LEU A 151 -30.90 -17.45 -2.24
C LEU A 151 -30.85 -18.76 -3.07
N PRO A 152 -29.66 -19.19 -3.53
CA PRO A 152 -29.55 -20.39 -4.36
C PRO A 152 -29.88 -21.66 -3.55
N PRO A 153 -30.57 -22.65 -4.15
CA PRO A 153 -31.03 -23.84 -3.43
C PRO A 153 -29.89 -24.79 -3.02
N ASN A 154 -28.68 -24.65 -3.57
CA ASN A 154 -27.51 -25.46 -3.22
C ASN A 154 -26.72 -24.92 -2.02
N LEU A 155 -27.20 -23.84 -1.39
CA LEU A 155 -26.56 -23.24 -0.24
C LEU A 155 -26.61 -24.19 0.96
N LEU A 156 -25.43 -24.50 1.53
CA LEU A 156 -25.24 -25.39 2.67
C LEU A 156 -24.97 -24.61 3.96
N LEU A 157 -24.26 -23.48 3.88
CA LEU A 157 -23.91 -22.63 5.02
C LEU A 157 -24.38 -21.20 4.81
N LEU A 158 -25.14 -20.69 5.78
CA LEU A 158 -25.56 -19.29 5.84
C LEU A 158 -25.20 -18.69 7.21
N SER A 159 -24.44 -17.60 7.18
CA SER A 159 -24.03 -16.88 8.38
C SER A 159 -24.56 -15.46 8.39
N LEU A 160 -25.29 -15.12 9.44
CA LEU A 160 -26.03 -13.88 9.64
C LEU A 160 -25.81 -13.30 11.05
N GLU A 161 -24.64 -13.54 11.64
CA GLU A 161 -24.29 -13.01 12.96
C GLU A 161 -24.16 -11.48 12.95
N VAL A 162 -24.38 -10.84 14.10
CA VAL A 162 -24.11 -9.39 14.26
C VAL A 162 -24.91 -8.50 13.28
N ASN A 163 -26.16 -8.87 13.00
CA ASN A 163 -27.13 -8.08 12.22
C ASN A 163 -28.20 -7.49 13.16
N LYS A 164 -29.38 -7.11 12.65
CA LYS A 164 -30.45 -6.43 13.43
C LYS A 164 -31.76 -7.21 13.44
N PHE A 165 -31.68 -8.55 13.38
CA PHE A 165 -32.86 -9.41 13.46
C PHE A 165 -33.49 -9.33 14.86
N SER A 166 -34.81 -9.12 14.90
CA SER A 166 -35.61 -9.20 16.13
C SER A 166 -36.59 -10.37 16.14
N ALA A 167 -36.91 -10.94 14.98
CA ALA A 167 -37.80 -12.09 14.86
C ALA A 167 -37.45 -12.96 13.65
N ILE A 168 -37.76 -14.26 13.74
CA ILE A 168 -37.62 -15.24 12.65
C ILE A 168 -38.96 -15.93 12.40
N SER A 169 -39.46 -15.83 11.17
CA SER A 169 -40.66 -16.51 10.69
C SER A 169 -40.32 -17.71 9.81
N LYS A 170 -41.30 -18.59 9.61
CA LYS A 170 -41.20 -19.74 8.70
C LYS A 170 -41.04 -19.29 7.24
N GLU A 171 -41.69 -18.20 6.86
CA GLU A 171 -41.61 -17.64 5.50
C GLU A 171 -40.17 -17.21 5.15
N ASN A 172 -39.46 -16.59 6.11
CA ASN A 172 -38.07 -16.14 5.93
C ASN A 172 -37.07 -17.27 5.62
N LEU A 173 -37.41 -18.51 5.98
CA LEU A 173 -36.54 -19.68 5.85
C LEU A 173 -36.99 -20.64 4.74
N SER A 174 -38.12 -20.36 4.10
CA SER A 174 -38.75 -21.28 3.13
C SER A 174 -37.87 -21.63 1.92
N GLU A 175 -36.96 -20.74 1.52
CA GLU A 175 -36.03 -20.95 0.41
C GLU A 175 -34.83 -21.85 0.78
N LEU A 176 -34.51 -22.00 2.07
CA LEU A 176 -33.29 -22.66 2.58
C LEU A 176 -33.40 -24.18 2.67
N THR A 177 -33.90 -24.84 1.62
CA THR A 177 -34.28 -26.26 1.67
C THR A 177 -33.13 -27.24 1.94
N ASN A 178 -31.91 -26.96 1.47
CA ASN A 178 -30.74 -27.83 1.62
C ASN A 178 -29.73 -27.35 2.69
N ILE A 179 -30.07 -26.35 3.48
CA ILE A 179 -29.14 -25.75 4.45
C ILE A 179 -28.71 -26.79 5.51
N GLU A 180 -27.42 -26.83 5.81
CA GLU A 180 -26.81 -27.70 6.82
C GLU A 180 -26.33 -26.89 8.04
N GLU A 181 -25.78 -25.69 7.82
CA GLU A 181 -25.28 -24.81 8.88
C GLU A 181 -25.94 -23.43 8.85
N LEU A 182 -26.55 -23.03 9.96
CA LEU A 182 -27.22 -21.74 10.10
C LEU A 182 -26.74 -21.00 11.36
N TYR A 183 -26.05 -19.86 11.15
CA TYR A 183 -25.58 -18.98 12.22
C TYR A 183 -26.43 -17.72 12.29
N LEU A 184 -27.20 -17.57 13.36
CA LEU A 184 -28.10 -16.44 13.62
C LEU A 184 -27.77 -15.71 14.92
N GLY A 185 -26.58 -15.88 15.48
CA GLY A 185 -26.20 -15.34 16.78
C GLY A 185 -25.88 -13.84 16.82
N GLN A 186 -25.73 -13.27 18.02
CA GLN A 186 -25.28 -11.89 18.27
C GLN A 186 -26.15 -10.79 17.62
N ASN A 187 -27.42 -11.09 17.35
CA ASN A 187 -28.39 -10.14 16.79
C ASN A 187 -29.10 -9.29 17.85
N CYS A 188 -29.15 -9.76 19.10
CA CYS A 188 -29.70 -8.99 20.20
C CYS A 188 -28.98 -9.24 21.53
N TYR A 189 -28.01 -8.38 21.87
CA TYR A 189 -27.26 -8.43 23.12
C TYR A 189 -26.67 -7.06 23.50
N TYR A 190 -25.89 -6.96 24.59
CA TYR A 190 -25.46 -5.65 25.12
C TYR A 190 -24.63 -4.78 24.14
N ARG A 191 -23.80 -5.39 23.26
CA ARG A 191 -23.06 -4.65 22.21
C ARG A 191 -23.85 -4.50 20.91
N ASN A 192 -24.98 -5.18 20.76
CA ASN A 192 -25.89 -5.01 19.62
C ASN A 192 -27.35 -5.12 20.08
N PRO A 193 -27.87 -4.09 20.77
CA PRO A 193 -29.17 -4.18 21.42
C PRO A 193 -30.32 -4.04 20.42
N CYS A 194 -31.36 -4.87 20.57
CA CYS A 194 -32.60 -4.79 19.77
C CYS A 194 -33.80 -4.24 20.57
N ASN A 195 -33.65 -3.98 21.87
CA ASN A 195 -34.68 -3.46 22.80
C ASN A 195 -35.96 -4.31 22.96
N VAL A 196 -36.04 -5.47 22.32
CA VAL A 196 -37.14 -6.44 22.44
C VAL A 196 -36.59 -7.84 22.77
N SER A 197 -37.45 -8.76 23.17
CA SER A 197 -37.09 -10.19 23.17
C SER A 197 -37.08 -10.70 21.74
N PHE A 198 -36.10 -11.53 21.39
CA PHE A 198 -36.04 -12.12 20.06
C PHE A 198 -37.10 -13.21 19.93
N ASP A 199 -37.96 -13.07 18.93
CA ASP A 199 -39.11 -13.96 18.75
C ASP A 199 -38.86 -14.98 17.62
N ILE A 200 -39.31 -16.21 17.82
CA ILE A 200 -39.18 -17.28 16.82
C ILE A 200 -40.53 -17.96 16.68
N GLN A 201 -41.07 -17.91 15.46
CA GLN A 201 -42.35 -18.54 15.14
C GLN A 201 -42.29 -20.05 15.41
N TYR A 202 -43.40 -20.61 15.91
CA TYR A 202 -43.53 -22.03 16.17
C TYR A 202 -43.19 -22.88 14.94
N GLY A 203 -42.25 -23.81 15.07
CA GLY A 203 -41.82 -24.69 13.99
C GLY A 203 -41.11 -23.97 12.83
N ALA A 204 -40.55 -22.78 13.03
CA ALA A 204 -39.85 -22.02 11.99
C ALA A 204 -38.72 -22.83 11.30
N PHE A 205 -38.00 -23.65 12.06
CA PHE A 205 -36.87 -24.45 11.55
C PHE A 205 -37.26 -25.89 11.17
N TYR A 206 -38.50 -26.32 11.42
CA TYR A 206 -38.90 -27.72 11.33
C TYR A 206 -38.74 -28.31 9.91
N ASP A 207 -39.00 -27.50 8.89
CA ASP A 207 -38.95 -27.94 7.48
C ASP A 207 -37.51 -28.03 6.93
N LEU A 208 -36.50 -27.56 7.68
CA LEU A 208 -35.08 -27.60 7.31
C LEU A 208 -34.49 -28.99 7.60
N LYS A 209 -34.86 -29.97 6.78
CA LYS A 209 -34.57 -31.42 7.02
C LYS A 209 -33.10 -31.81 7.04
N ASN A 210 -32.22 -30.99 6.46
CA ASN A 210 -30.78 -31.24 6.40
C ASN A 210 -29.99 -30.45 7.45
N LEU A 211 -30.65 -29.59 8.24
CA LEU A 211 -29.98 -28.71 9.19
C LEU A 211 -29.27 -29.52 10.27
N ALA A 212 -27.94 -29.43 10.29
CA ALA A 212 -27.06 -30.12 11.23
C ALA A 212 -26.56 -29.19 12.33
N LEU A 213 -26.35 -27.91 12.05
CA LEU A 213 -25.86 -26.91 13.01
C LEU A 213 -26.78 -25.70 13.06
N LEU A 214 -27.26 -25.36 14.26
CA LEU A 214 -28.01 -24.13 14.51
C LEU A 214 -27.38 -23.33 15.66
N SER A 215 -27.01 -22.08 15.38
CA SER A 215 -26.52 -21.16 16.40
C SER A 215 -27.46 -19.98 16.59
N LEU A 216 -28.01 -19.85 17.81
CA LEU A 216 -28.89 -18.76 18.25
C LEU A 216 -28.32 -18.06 19.50
N LYS A 217 -27.00 -18.07 19.65
CA LYS A 217 -26.30 -17.45 20.77
C LYS A 217 -26.54 -15.95 20.86
N SER A 218 -26.51 -15.37 22.07
CA SER A 218 -26.51 -13.91 22.26
C SER A 218 -27.63 -13.19 21.50
N ASN A 219 -28.85 -13.73 21.58
CA ASN A 219 -30.03 -13.21 20.90
C ASN A 219 -31.13 -12.76 21.85
N ASN A 220 -30.93 -12.74 23.17
CA ASN A 220 -31.98 -12.34 24.12
C ASN A 220 -33.24 -13.24 24.02
N LEU A 221 -33.07 -14.53 23.70
CA LEU A 221 -34.15 -15.52 23.70
C LEU A 221 -34.65 -15.81 25.12
N SER A 222 -35.96 -15.93 25.31
CA SER A 222 -36.58 -16.25 26.61
C SER A 222 -36.92 -17.73 26.80
N LYS A 223 -37.01 -18.50 25.71
CA LYS A 223 -37.36 -19.92 25.68
C LYS A 223 -36.64 -20.65 24.54
N VAL A 224 -36.53 -21.97 24.64
CA VAL A 224 -36.05 -22.81 23.56
C VAL A 224 -37.04 -22.78 22.38
N PRO A 225 -36.58 -22.64 21.12
CA PRO A 225 -37.45 -22.75 19.95
C PRO A 225 -38.13 -24.10 19.89
N GLN A 226 -39.44 -24.12 19.68
CA GLN A 226 -40.23 -25.34 19.66
C GLN A 226 -40.18 -26.01 18.28
N ASN A 227 -40.24 -27.35 18.25
CA ASN A 227 -40.16 -28.19 17.04
C ASN A 227 -38.88 -27.97 16.21
N LEU A 228 -37.72 -28.06 16.86
CA LEU A 228 -36.44 -28.09 16.16
C LEU A 228 -36.31 -29.34 15.28
N PRO A 229 -35.58 -29.26 14.15
CA PRO A 229 -35.46 -30.38 13.22
C PRO A 229 -34.62 -31.53 13.81
N PRO A 230 -35.04 -32.80 13.62
CA PRO A 230 -34.37 -33.97 14.20
C PRO A 230 -33.01 -34.30 13.57
N SER A 231 -32.62 -33.59 12.50
CA SER A 231 -31.32 -33.70 11.84
C SER A 231 -30.19 -33.02 12.61
N LEU A 232 -30.50 -32.17 13.59
CA LEU A 232 -29.51 -31.38 14.32
C LEU A 232 -28.49 -32.26 15.04
N LYS A 233 -27.22 -31.88 14.87
CA LYS A 233 -26.04 -32.39 15.57
C LYS A 233 -25.46 -31.36 16.53
N GLU A 234 -25.56 -30.08 16.22
CA GLU A 234 -25.02 -28.99 17.05
C GLU A 234 -26.07 -27.91 17.31
N LEU A 235 -26.31 -27.61 18.59
CA LEU A 235 -27.26 -26.59 19.01
C LEU A 235 -26.61 -25.63 20.03
N TYR A 236 -26.51 -24.37 19.64
CA TYR A 236 -25.92 -23.31 20.48
C TYR A 236 -27.00 -22.29 20.90
N LEU A 237 -27.40 -22.34 22.17
CA LEU A 237 -28.39 -21.44 22.78
C LEU A 237 -27.79 -20.58 23.91
N TYR A 238 -26.47 -20.52 24.00
CA TYR A 238 -25.78 -19.85 25.08
C TYR A 238 -25.91 -18.32 25.04
N ASN A 239 -25.69 -17.66 26.18
CA ASN A 239 -25.80 -16.22 26.40
C ASN A 239 -27.16 -15.63 26.02
N ASN A 240 -28.24 -16.36 26.30
CA ASN A 240 -29.62 -15.89 26.16
C ASN A 240 -30.24 -15.59 27.54
N ARG A 241 -31.57 -15.53 27.64
CA ARG A 241 -32.32 -15.31 28.88
C ARG A 241 -33.30 -16.46 29.16
N ILE A 242 -32.92 -17.68 28.79
CA ILE A 242 -33.76 -18.87 28.95
C ILE A 242 -33.72 -19.29 30.41
N GLN A 243 -34.86 -19.25 31.10
CA GLN A 243 -34.94 -19.58 32.54
C GLN A 243 -35.37 -21.02 32.81
N HIS A 244 -36.16 -21.60 31.88
CA HIS A 244 -36.78 -22.90 32.02
C HIS A 244 -36.49 -23.75 30.78
N ILE A 245 -36.07 -24.99 31.00
CA ILE A 245 -35.91 -26.05 29.99
C ILE A 245 -36.87 -27.17 30.36
N ASP A 246 -37.87 -27.39 29.51
CA ASP A 246 -38.90 -28.42 29.69
C ASP A 246 -38.42 -29.78 29.10
N LYS A 247 -39.00 -30.89 29.56
CA LYS A 247 -38.73 -32.22 29.03
C LYS A 247 -39.02 -32.37 27.53
N TYR A 248 -39.90 -31.53 26.97
CA TYR A 248 -40.26 -31.60 25.56
C TYR A 248 -39.35 -30.78 24.64
N ASP A 249 -38.52 -29.89 25.18
CA ASP A 249 -37.72 -28.94 24.37
C ASP A 249 -36.72 -29.64 23.44
N PHE A 250 -36.20 -30.81 23.83
CA PHE A 250 -35.19 -31.57 23.08
C PHE A 250 -35.64 -32.97 22.65
N ILE A 251 -36.93 -33.31 22.80
CA ILE A 251 -37.44 -34.69 22.69
C ILE A 251 -37.13 -35.39 21.35
N ASN A 252 -37.07 -34.63 20.26
CA ASN A 252 -36.85 -35.16 18.91
C ASN A 252 -35.37 -35.11 18.45
N LEU A 253 -34.47 -34.54 19.24
CA LEU A 253 -33.07 -34.26 18.87
C LEU A 253 -32.13 -35.45 19.15
N THR A 254 -32.51 -36.64 18.69
CA THR A 254 -31.79 -37.89 19.01
C THR A 254 -30.37 -37.97 18.47
N LYS A 255 -30.06 -37.21 17.41
CA LYS A 255 -28.73 -37.15 16.76
C LYS A 255 -27.83 -36.03 17.30
N LEU A 256 -28.26 -35.31 18.33
CA LEU A 256 -27.54 -34.16 18.84
C LEU A 256 -26.24 -34.58 19.52
N GLU A 257 -25.12 -34.04 19.05
CA GLU A 257 -23.78 -34.31 19.55
C GLU A 257 -23.26 -33.18 20.46
N ILE A 258 -23.64 -31.93 20.20
CA ILE A 258 -23.22 -30.75 20.96
C ILE A 258 -24.44 -29.93 21.39
N LEU A 259 -24.55 -29.68 22.69
CA LEU A 259 -25.54 -28.78 23.27
C LEU A 259 -24.84 -27.76 24.18
N ASP A 260 -25.07 -26.47 23.89
CA ASP A 260 -24.52 -25.37 24.67
C ASP A 260 -25.62 -24.45 25.20
N LEU A 261 -25.85 -24.50 26.52
CA LEU A 261 -26.84 -23.71 27.25
C LEU A 261 -26.18 -22.67 28.17
N SER A 262 -24.89 -22.40 27.99
CA SER A 262 -24.11 -21.56 28.90
C SER A 262 -24.67 -20.13 29.03
N GLY A 263 -24.50 -19.47 30.17
CA GLY A 263 -24.78 -18.03 30.30
C GLY A 263 -26.26 -17.62 30.20
N ASN A 264 -27.21 -18.53 30.43
CA ASN A 264 -28.65 -18.22 30.40
C ASN A 264 -29.18 -17.68 31.74
N CYS A 265 -28.65 -18.21 32.86
CA CYS A 265 -28.79 -17.63 34.20
C CYS A 265 -27.39 -17.35 34.78
N PRO A 266 -26.69 -16.30 34.31
CA PRO A 266 -25.26 -16.16 34.53
C PRO A 266 -24.87 -15.82 35.97
N ARG A 267 -23.74 -16.39 36.40
CA ARG A 267 -23.02 -15.97 37.61
C ARG A 267 -22.29 -14.67 37.30
N CYS A 268 -22.83 -13.54 37.75
CA CYS A 268 -22.33 -12.22 37.36
C CYS A 268 -21.18 -11.65 38.21
N TYR A 269 -20.72 -12.37 39.25
CA TYR A 269 -19.66 -11.88 40.12
C TYR A 269 -18.35 -11.67 39.35
N ASN A 270 -17.81 -10.44 39.37
CA ASN A 270 -16.63 -10.00 38.60
C ASN A 270 -16.74 -10.15 37.07
N ALA A 271 -17.95 -10.25 36.50
CA ALA A 271 -18.12 -10.26 35.06
C ALA A 271 -17.61 -8.95 34.43
N PRO A 272 -16.70 -8.98 33.43
CA PRO A 272 -16.15 -7.78 32.79
C PRO A 272 -17.10 -7.17 31.74
N PHE A 273 -18.36 -7.59 31.74
CA PHE A 273 -19.42 -7.17 30.82
C PHE A 273 -20.72 -6.93 31.59
N PRO A 274 -21.67 -6.14 31.06
CA PRO A 274 -22.99 -6.01 31.65
C PRO A 274 -23.67 -7.37 31.76
N CYS A 275 -23.91 -7.81 32.99
CA CYS A 275 -24.44 -9.13 33.31
C CYS A 275 -25.69 -8.98 34.16
N THR A 276 -26.73 -9.74 33.84
CA THR A 276 -28.00 -9.73 34.59
C THR A 276 -28.30 -11.17 34.98
N PRO A 277 -28.27 -11.51 36.28
CA PRO A 277 -28.62 -12.86 36.74
C PRO A 277 -30.14 -13.07 36.63
N CYS A 278 -30.57 -14.32 36.74
CA CYS A 278 -31.99 -14.66 36.82
C CYS A 278 -32.61 -14.10 38.13
N PRO A 279 -33.94 -13.90 38.18
CA PRO A 279 -34.62 -13.35 39.36
C PRO A 279 -34.25 -14.11 40.64
N ASN A 280 -34.02 -13.37 41.73
CA ASN A 280 -33.58 -13.92 43.02
C ASN A 280 -32.26 -14.72 42.97
N ASN A 281 -31.41 -14.49 41.97
CA ASN A 281 -30.20 -15.28 41.71
C ASN A 281 -30.49 -16.78 41.54
N ALA A 282 -31.70 -17.13 41.05
CA ALA A 282 -32.05 -18.51 40.81
C ALA A 282 -31.15 -19.15 39.74
N GLN A 283 -30.90 -20.44 39.89
CA GLN A 283 -30.28 -21.27 38.85
C GLN A 283 -31.22 -21.45 37.65
N ILE A 284 -30.66 -21.81 36.50
CA ILE A 284 -31.47 -22.28 35.37
C ILE A 284 -32.28 -23.52 35.79
N ASN A 285 -33.57 -23.54 35.49
CA ASN A 285 -34.44 -24.67 35.83
C ASN A 285 -34.45 -25.66 34.64
N ILE A 286 -33.81 -26.81 34.82
CA ILE A 286 -33.74 -27.87 33.80
C ILE A 286 -34.48 -29.10 34.35
N ASP A 287 -35.52 -29.54 33.62
CA ASP A 287 -36.26 -30.75 33.97
C ASP A 287 -35.35 -31.97 34.07
N LEU A 288 -35.66 -32.90 34.99
CA LEU A 288 -34.85 -34.10 35.24
C LEU A 288 -34.72 -35.00 34.01
N LEU A 289 -35.70 -34.97 33.10
CA LEU A 289 -35.74 -35.78 31.88
C LEU A 289 -35.40 -34.97 30.61
N ALA A 290 -34.95 -33.72 30.72
CA ALA A 290 -34.68 -32.85 29.58
C ALA A 290 -33.64 -33.44 28.59
N PHE A 291 -32.66 -34.20 29.08
CA PHE A 291 -31.58 -34.78 28.27
C PHE A 291 -31.78 -36.26 27.96
N ASP A 292 -32.90 -36.85 28.37
CA ASP A 292 -33.12 -38.32 28.35
C ASP A 292 -33.05 -38.92 26.93
N MET A 293 -33.46 -38.14 25.93
CA MET A 293 -33.49 -38.54 24.52
C MET A 293 -32.17 -38.29 23.76
N LEU A 294 -31.20 -37.59 24.37
CA LEU A 294 -29.96 -37.13 23.73
C LEU A 294 -28.85 -38.20 23.78
N LYS A 295 -29.10 -39.37 23.18
CA LYS A 295 -28.22 -40.54 23.32
C LYS A 295 -26.84 -40.38 22.66
N ASP A 296 -26.76 -39.57 21.60
CA ASP A 296 -25.53 -39.32 20.84
C ASP A 296 -24.74 -38.10 21.37
N LEU A 297 -25.16 -37.51 22.49
CA LEU A 297 -24.55 -36.31 23.05
C LEU A 297 -23.10 -36.57 23.48
N LYS A 298 -22.18 -35.78 22.93
CA LYS A 298 -20.73 -35.83 23.19
C LYS A 298 -20.25 -34.64 23.99
N ILE A 299 -20.83 -33.45 23.78
CA ILE A 299 -20.43 -32.22 24.45
C ILE A 299 -21.65 -31.54 25.05
N LEU A 300 -21.60 -31.31 26.36
CA LEU A 300 -22.60 -30.54 27.08
C LEU A 300 -21.91 -29.38 27.81
N ARG A 301 -22.33 -28.16 27.51
CA ARG A 301 -21.84 -26.96 28.21
C ARG A 301 -22.95 -26.28 28.99
N LEU A 302 -22.70 -26.15 30.29
CA LEU A 302 -23.55 -25.51 31.28
C LEU A 302 -22.76 -24.44 32.05
N HIS A 303 -21.79 -23.81 31.38
CA HIS A 303 -20.99 -22.73 31.95
C HIS A 303 -21.87 -21.56 32.38
N SER A 304 -21.61 -20.98 33.57
CA SER A 304 -22.29 -19.78 34.05
C SER A 304 -23.82 -19.86 33.96
N ASN A 305 -24.39 -20.85 34.65
CA ASN A 305 -25.84 -21.06 34.75
C ASN A 305 -26.35 -20.99 36.20
N SER A 306 -25.49 -20.51 37.10
CA SER A 306 -25.75 -20.36 38.54
C SER A 306 -26.19 -21.67 39.21
N LEU A 307 -25.81 -22.83 38.67
CA LEU A 307 -26.18 -24.15 39.21
C LEU A 307 -25.64 -24.33 40.62
N GLU A 308 -26.48 -24.81 41.53
CA GLU A 308 -26.06 -25.19 42.89
C GLU A 308 -25.95 -26.71 43.06
N THR A 309 -26.72 -27.47 42.27
CA THR A 309 -26.72 -28.93 42.25
C THR A 309 -26.70 -29.44 40.83
N VAL A 310 -26.21 -30.66 40.66
CA VAL A 310 -26.19 -31.36 39.36
C VAL A 310 -26.85 -32.72 39.55
N PRO A 311 -28.13 -32.88 39.17
CA PRO A 311 -28.84 -34.16 39.26
C PRO A 311 -28.16 -35.24 38.42
N TYR A 312 -27.95 -36.43 39.00
CA TYR A 312 -27.37 -37.56 38.24
C TYR A 312 -28.30 -38.07 37.13
N GLN A 313 -29.61 -37.82 37.24
CA GLN A 313 -30.62 -38.22 36.25
C GLN A 313 -30.36 -37.61 34.87
N TRP A 314 -29.76 -36.41 34.81
CA TRP A 314 -29.34 -35.76 33.56
C TRP A 314 -28.38 -36.62 32.72
N PHE A 315 -27.64 -37.52 33.39
CA PHE A 315 -26.60 -38.33 32.76
C PHE A 315 -26.93 -39.81 32.66
N GLN A 316 -28.13 -40.22 33.05
CA GLN A 316 -28.52 -41.64 33.09
C GLN A 316 -28.50 -42.30 31.70
N HIS A 317 -28.86 -41.56 30.64
CA HIS A 317 -28.92 -42.07 29.27
C HIS A 317 -27.97 -41.35 28.28
N THR A 318 -27.08 -40.47 28.77
CA THR A 318 -26.09 -39.74 27.95
C THR A 318 -24.67 -40.33 28.10
N GLY A 319 -24.55 -41.66 28.16
CA GLY A 319 -23.29 -42.37 28.43
C GLY A 319 -22.17 -42.22 27.37
N MET A 320 -22.42 -41.50 26.27
CA MET A 320 -21.43 -41.17 25.23
C MET A 320 -20.76 -39.81 25.44
N LEU A 321 -21.12 -39.09 26.51
CA LEU A 321 -20.60 -37.77 26.82
C LEU A 321 -19.07 -37.80 27.01
N LYS A 322 -18.37 -36.93 26.28
CA LYS A 322 -16.92 -36.77 26.28
C LYS A 322 -16.47 -35.49 26.98
N ILE A 323 -17.20 -34.40 26.81
CA ILE A 323 -16.85 -33.09 27.38
C ILE A 323 -18.03 -32.55 28.18
N LEU A 324 -17.78 -32.19 29.44
CA LEU A 324 -18.74 -31.57 30.33
C LEU A 324 -18.15 -30.30 30.93
N ASP A 325 -18.73 -29.16 30.59
CA ASP A 325 -18.35 -27.86 31.16
C ASP A 325 -19.40 -27.40 32.17
N LEU A 326 -18.99 -27.32 33.44
CA LEU A 326 -19.77 -26.87 34.58
C LEU A 326 -19.11 -25.65 35.25
N SER A 327 -18.25 -24.94 34.53
CA SER A 327 -17.50 -23.80 35.07
C SER A 327 -18.41 -22.60 35.40
N SER A 328 -17.96 -21.73 36.30
CA SER A 328 -18.65 -20.52 36.73
C SER A 328 -20.06 -20.74 37.31
N ASN A 329 -20.30 -21.86 37.99
CA ASN A 329 -21.53 -22.13 38.75
C ASN A 329 -21.27 -21.99 40.27
N TYR A 330 -22.15 -22.50 41.13
CA TYR A 330 -22.01 -22.52 42.60
C TYR A 330 -21.85 -23.94 43.15
N LEU A 331 -21.01 -24.77 42.50
CA LEU A 331 -20.95 -26.22 42.73
C LEU A 331 -19.92 -26.66 43.78
N ALA A 332 -19.33 -25.77 44.60
CA ALA A 332 -18.29 -26.15 45.57
C ALA A 332 -18.67 -27.36 46.44
N LYS A 333 -19.89 -27.36 47.00
CA LYS A 333 -20.44 -28.48 47.81
C LYS A 333 -20.84 -29.70 46.98
N GLU A 334 -21.27 -29.49 45.74
CA GLU A 334 -21.64 -30.57 44.83
C GLU A 334 -20.39 -31.36 44.39
N ILE A 335 -19.23 -30.72 44.24
CA ILE A 335 -17.95 -31.37 43.91
C ILE A 335 -17.51 -32.35 45.01
N GLU A 336 -17.81 -32.06 46.28
CA GLU A 336 -17.50 -32.95 47.41
C GLU A 336 -18.33 -34.24 47.40
N ARG A 337 -19.53 -34.22 46.80
CA ARG A 337 -20.44 -35.37 46.70
C ARG A 337 -20.33 -36.08 45.36
N ALA A 338 -20.38 -35.31 44.28
CA ALA A 338 -20.26 -35.66 42.88
C ALA A 338 -20.99 -36.96 42.52
N GLN A 339 -22.28 -37.09 42.85
CA GLN A 339 -23.04 -38.29 42.47
C GLN A 339 -23.27 -38.36 40.95
N PHE A 340 -23.26 -37.22 40.26
CA PHE A 340 -23.52 -37.14 38.83
C PHE A 340 -22.43 -37.78 37.94
N VAL A 341 -21.19 -37.91 38.43
CA VAL A 341 -20.10 -38.53 37.64
C VAL A 341 -20.19 -40.06 37.57
N THR A 342 -21.08 -40.68 38.34
CA THR A 342 -21.20 -42.15 38.47
C THR A 342 -21.44 -42.86 37.14
N HIS A 343 -22.15 -42.23 36.21
CA HIS A 343 -22.52 -42.80 34.90
C HIS A 343 -21.65 -42.29 33.74
N LEU A 344 -20.63 -41.46 34.02
CA LEU A 344 -19.83 -40.73 33.02
C LEU A 344 -18.47 -41.39 32.74
N SER A 345 -18.42 -42.72 32.62
CA SER A 345 -17.16 -43.47 32.43
C SER A 345 -16.38 -43.14 31.15
N LYS A 346 -17.06 -42.62 30.12
CA LYS A 346 -16.49 -42.20 28.82
C LYS A 346 -16.07 -40.72 28.76
N LEU A 347 -16.25 -39.97 29.85
CA LEU A 347 -15.91 -38.55 29.89
C LEU A 347 -14.39 -38.36 29.76
N GLU A 348 -13.97 -37.54 28.80
CA GLU A 348 -12.57 -37.23 28.50
C GLU A 348 -12.14 -35.90 29.13
N GLU A 349 -13.04 -34.91 29.20
CA GLU A 349 -12.77 -33.59 29.79
C GLU A 349 -13.92 -33.14 30.71
N ILE A 350 -13.56 -32.68 31.90
CA ILE A 350 -14.48 -32.02 32.83
C ILE A 350 -13.88 -30.69 33.31
N ASP A 351 -14.67 -29.62 33.17
CA ASP A 351 -14.32 -28.29 33.67
C ASP A 351 -15.25 -27.89 34.83
N LEU A 352 -14.66 -27.75 36.02
CA LEU A 352 -15.32 -27.35 37.27
C LEU A 352 -14.80 -25.99 37.76
N SER A 353 -14.18 -25.20 36.89
CA SER A 353 -13.51 -23.97 37.26
C SER A 353 -14.47 -22.88 37.75
N PHE A 354 -14.00 -21.98 38.62
CA PHE A 354 -14.72 -20.83 39.16
C PHE A 354 -16.03 -21.18 39.91
N ASN A 355 -16.07 -22.35 40.55
CA ASN A 355 -17.18 -22.80 41.39
C ASN A 355 -17.09 -22.40 42.88
N PHE A 356 -16.15 -21.51 43.26
CA PHE A 356 -15.95 -21.05 44.64
C PHE A 356 -17.21 -20.44 45.28
N GLU A 357 -17.36 -20.63 46.59
CA GLU A 357 -18.34 -19.89 47.40
C GLU A 357 -17.84 -18.47 47.68
N LEU A 358 -18.72 -17.47 47.56
CA LEU A 358 -18.35 -16.07 47.76
C LEU A 358 -17.89 -15.84 49.21
N GLN A 359 -16.80 -15.09 49.37
CA GLN A 359 -16.21 -14.72 50.67
C GLN A 359 -15.72 -15.90 51.52
N GLN A 360 -15.56 -17.09 50.92
CA GLN A 360 -14.97 -18.24 51.59
C GLN A 360 -13.58 -18.56 51.04
N TYR A 361 -12.71 -19.05 51.91
CA TYR A 361 -11.37 -19.50 51.56
C TYR A 361 -11.07 -20.82 52.26
N LEU A 362 -11.35 -21.90 51.54
CA LEU A 362 -11.36 -23.26 52.06
C LEU A 362 -9.95 -23.72 52.49
N PRO A 363 -9.84 -24.58 53.51
CA PRO A 363 -8.54 -25.10 53.92
C PRO A 363 -7.91 -26.01 52.86
N PHE A 364 -8.69 -26.92 52.28
CA PHE A 364 -8.24 -27.94 51.33
C PHE A 364 -9.24 -28.08 50.17
N LEU A 365 -8.77 -28.68 49.08
CA LEU A 365 -9.62 -29.21 48.01
C LEU A 365 -10.16 -30.58 48.46
N SER A 366 -11.47 -30.79 48.38
CA SER A 366 -12.11 -32.06 48.68
C SER A 366 -12.81 -32.60 47.43
N LEU A 367 -12.33 -33.73 46.93
CA LEU A 367 -12.92 -34.43 45.78
C LEU A 367 -13.60 -35.71 46.26
N SER A 368 -14.80 -35.99 45.73
CA SER A 368 -15.50 -37.23 46.02
C SER A 368 -14.75 -38.46 45.48
N GLU A 369 -14.88 -39.59 46.17
CA GLU A 369 -14.37 -40.89 45.70
C GLU A 369 -14.99 -41.33 44.36
N THR A 370 -16.17 -40.81 44.01
CA THR A 370 -16.85 -41.12 42.74
C THR A 370 -16.08 -40.65 41.51
N PHE A 371 -15.14 -39.70 41.65
CA PHE A 371 -14.25 -39.30 40.54
C PHE A 371 -13.40 -40.47 40.02
N CYS A 372 -13.17 -41.52 40.82
CA CYS A 372 -12.52 -42.76 40.35
C CYS A 372 -13.26 -43.43 39.19
N ASN A 373 -14.57 -43.19 39.02
CA ASN A 373 -15.38 -43.81 37.96
C ASN A 373 -15.13 -43.20 36.57
N LEU A 374 -14.48 -42.04 36.51
CA LEU A 374 -14.18 -41.33 35.26
C LEU A 374 -12.98 -41.97 34.53
N THR A 375 -13.06 -43.25 34.20
CA THR A 375 -11.93 -44.06 33.72
C THR A 375 -11.30 -43.57 32.41
N SER A 376 -12.04 -42.80 31.61
CA SER A 376 -11.57 -42.21 30.34
C SER A 376 -11.08 -40.76 30.48
N LEU A 377 -11.04 -40.22 31.69
CA LEU A 377 -10.73 -38.82 31.93
C LEU A 377 -9.29 -38.50 31.56
N ARG A 378 -9.11 -37.50 30.71
CA ARG A 378 -7.83 -36.99 30.24
C ARG A 378 -7.55 -35.59 30.76
N VAL A 379 -8.58 -34.76 30.91
CA VAL A 379 -8.44 -33.36 31.32
C VAL A 379 -9.38 -33.05 32.49
N LEU A 380 -8.80 -32.59 33.59
CA LEU A 380 -9.52 -32.11 34.76
C LEU A 380 -9.12 -30.65 35.05
N ARG A 381 -10.08 -29.74 35.00
CA ARG A 381 -9.87 -28.32 35.31
C ARG A 381 -10.67 -27.92 36.54
N ILE A 382 -9.98 -27.42 37.56
CA ILE A 382 -10.57 -26.93 38.80
C ILE A 382 -9.87 -25.62 39.17
N ARG A 383 -9.97 -24.61 38.30
CA ARG A 383 -9.49 -23.26 38.64
C ARG A 383 -10.46 -22.56 39.56
N GLY A 384 -10.02 -21.56 40.32
CA GLY A 384 -10.96 -20.72 41.08
C GLY A 384 -11.93 -21.49 41.99
N TYR A 385 -11.51 -22.62 42.56
CA TYR A 385 -12.16 -23.27 43.70
C TYR A 385 -11.81 -22.56 45.01
N VAL A 386 -10.61 -21.96 45.06
CA VAL A 386 -10.12 -21.06 46.11
C VAL A 386 -9.88 -21.76 47.45
N PHE A 387 -8.68 -22.33 47.63
CA PHE A 387 -8.29 -23.09 48.82
C PHE A 387 -6.82 -22.88 49.23
N ARG A 388 -6.48 -23.15 50.50
CA ARG A 388 -5.18 -22.79 51.10
C ARG A 388 -4.06 -23.77 50.84
N GLU A 389 -4.33 -25.06 51.03
CA GLU A 389 -3.33 -26.11 51.03
C GLU A 389 -3.71 -27.24 50.08
N LEU A 390 -2.74 -27.66 49.28
CA LEU A 390 -2.86 -28.82 48.41
C LEU A 390 -2.40 -30.07 49.18
N SER A 391 -3.35 -30.81 49.74
CA SER A 391 -3.11 -32.02 50.52
C SER A 391 -3.12 -33.29 49.66
N GLU A 392 -2.47 -34.35 50.14
CA GLU A 392 -2.43 -35.65 49.47
C GLU A 392 -3.84 -36.28 49.33
N ALA A 393 -4.67 -36.10 50.36
CA ALA A 393 -6.06 -36.58 50.37
C ALA A 393 -6.90 -36.02 49.22
N ALA A 394 -6.59 -34.81 48.73
CA ALA A 394 -7.30 -34.20 47.60
C ALA A 394 -7.12 -34.97 46.28
N PHE A 395 -6.03 -35.74 46.15
CA PHE A 395 -5.68 -36.48 44.94
C PHE A 395 -5.96 -37.98 45.01
N GLU A 396 -6.31 -38.53 46.17
CA GLU A 396 -6.61 -39.96 46.32
C GLU A 396 -7.59 -40.49 45.25
N PRO A 397 -8.71 -39.81 44.92
CA PRO A 397 -9.61 -40.28 43.87
C PRO A 397 -8.98 -40.28 42.47
N LEU A 398 -8.00 -39.41 42.24
CA LEU A 398 -7.36 -39.21 40.93
C LEU A 398 -6.25 -40.24 40.67
N LYS A 399 -5.67 -40.85 41.72
CA LYS A 399 -4.58 -41.84 41.60
C LYS A 399 -4.98 -43.06 40.73
N LYS A 400 -6.26 -43.42 40.70
CA LYS A 400 -6.77 -44.57 39.92
C LYS A 400 -6.96 -44.26 38.43
N LEU A 401 -6.91 -42.98 38.03
CA LEU A 401 -7.20 -42.53 36.67
C LEU A 401 -5.94 -42.60 35.78
N LYS A 402 -5.80 -43.72 35.06
CA LYS A 402 -4.60 -44.01 34.24
C LYS A 402 -4.47 -43.16 32.96
N GLN A 403 -5.55 -42.53 32.51
CA GLN A 403 -5.58 -41.71 31.29
C GLN A 403 -5.49 -40.21 31.58
N LEU A 404 -5.38 -39.81 32.86
CA LEU A 404 -5.39 -38.40 33.26
C LEU A 404 -4.07 -37.72 32.86
N GLU A 405 -4.14 -36.92 31.80
CA GLU A 405 -3.00 -36.24 31.19
C GLU A 405 -2.83 -34.82 31.71
N ILE A 406 -3.93 -34.09 31.93
CA ILE A 406 -3.91 -32.66 32.28
C ILE A 406 -4.69 -32.43 33.57
N ILE A 407 -4.02 -31.81 34.54
CA ILE A 407 -4.65 -31.30 35.76
C ILE A 407 -4.38 -29.79 35.83
N ASP A 408 -5.45 -29.00 35.80
CA ASP A 408 -5.38 -27.54 35.90
C ASP A 408 -5.97 -27.05 37.23
N LEU A 409 -5.08 -26.60 38.10
CA LEU A 409 -5.38 -26.01 39.41
C LEU A 409 -4.93 -24.54 39.47
N GLY A 410 -4.90 -23.86 38.32
CA GLY A 410 -4.56 -22.44 38.26
C GLY A 410 -5.54 -21.54 39.03
N THR A 411 -5.10 -20.36 39.46
CA THR A 411 -5.97 -19.34 40.09
C THR A 411 -6.76 -19.85 41.31
N ASN A 412 -6.14 -20.65 42.17
CA ASN A 412 -6.78 -21.17 43.39
C ASN A 412 -6.30 -20.49 44.68
N PHE A 413 -5.35 -19.55 44.58
CA PHE A 413 -4.72 -18.91 45.73
C PHE A 413 -4.06 -19.91 46.70
N ILE A 414 -3.58 -21.05 46.19
CA ILE A 414 -2.89 -22.08 46.98
C ILE A 414 -1.62 -21.48 47.58
N LYS A 415 -1.41 -21.62 48.90
CA LYS A 415 -0.23 -21.13 49.62
C LYS A 415 0.81 -22.22 49.86
N LEU A 416 0.32 -23.40 50.24
CA LEU A 416 1.15 -24.57 50.57
C LEU A 416 0.84 -25.67 49.56
N ALA A 417 1.87 -26.15 48.87
CA ALA A 417 1.77 -27.26 47.95
C ALA A 417 2.99 -28.16 48.10
N ASN A 418 2.76 -29.42 48.47
CA ASN A 418 3.81 -30.41 48.49
C ASN A 418 3.93 -31.05 47.10
N LEU A 419 4.95 -30.66 46.33
CA LEU A 419 5.15 -31.16 44.97
C LEU A 419 5.49 -32.65 44.92
N SER A 420 5.83 -33.30 46.05
CA SER A 420 6.05 -34.74 46.07
C SER A 420 4.79 -35.55 45.77
N ILE A 421 3.59 -35.00 45.95
CA ILE A 421 2.31 -35.65 45.63
C ILE A 421 2.23 -35.98 44.13
N LEU A 422 2.89 -35.18 43.29
CA LEU A 422 2.87 -35.35 41.83
C LEU A 422 3.49 -36.67 41.37
N ARG A 423 4.36 -37.29 42.18
CA ARG A 423 4.97 -38.60 41.88
C ARG A 423 3.92 -39.72 41.73
N GLU A 424 2.76 -39.55 42.36
CA GLU A 424 1.71 -40.56 42.44
C GLU A 424 0.82 -40.53 41.20
N LEU A 425 0.89 -39.43 40.44
CA LEU A 425 0.16 -39.20 39.21
C LEU A 425 1.00 -39.61 37.99
N GLN A 426 1.46 -40.85 37.91
CA GLN A 426 2.48 -41.26 36.92
C GLN A 426 2.12 -40.96 35.45
N ALA A 427 0.82 -40.92 35.13
CA ALA A 427 0.30 -40.67 33.79
C ALA A 427 0.23 -39.19 33.37
N PHE A 428 0.48 -38.23 34.28
CA PHE A 428 0.33 -36.80 33.95
C PHE A 428 1.30 -36.38 32.84
N GLN A 429 0.81 -35.53 31.96
CA GLN A 429 1.59 -34.79 30.97
C GLN A 429 1.74 -33.33 31.37
N ILE A 430 0.68 -32.71 31.92
CA ILE A 430 0.67 -31.30 32.29
C ILE A 430 0.02 -31.15 33.66
N ILE A 431 0.75 -30.53 34.58
CA ILE A 431 0.20 -30.04 35.85
C ILE A 431 0.35 -28.54 35.88
N ASN A 432 -0.78 -27.85 35.92
CA ASN A 432 -0.82 -26.40 35.93
C ASN A 432 -1.21 -25.88 37.33
N LEU A 433 -0.26 -25.21 37.97
CA LEU A 433 -0.41 -24.53 39.26
C LEU A 433 -0.20 -23.01 39.12
N SER A 434 -0.41 -22.45 37.93
CA SER A 434 -0.23 -21.02 37.66
C SER A 434 -1.12 -20.13 38.52
N ASP A 435 -0.73 -18.87 38.71
CA ASP A 435 -1.56 -17.85 39.39
C ASP A 435 -2.00 -18.24 40.81
N ASN A 436 -1.16 -18.98 41.51
CA ASN A 436 -1.35 -19.30 42.91
C ASN A 436 -0.49 -18.41 43.81
N LYS A 437 -0.39 -18.76 45.09
CA LYS A 437 0.40 -18.05 46.11
C LYS A 437 1.44 -18.97 46.73
N ILE A 438 1.88 -20.00 45.98
CA ILE A 438 2.82 -21.02 46.45
C ILE A 438 4.13 -20.31 46.80
N SER A 439 4.63 -20.59 48.00
CA SER A 439 5.91 -20.10 48.50
C SER A 439 6.68 -21.23 49.18
N PRO A 440 8.02 -21.17 49.24
CA PRO A 440 8.84 -22.21 49.88
C PRO A 440 8.47 -22.43 51.35
N TYR A 441 8.53 -23.68 51.80
CA TYR A 441 8.27 -24.02 53.21
C TYR A 441 9.32 -23.38 54.12
N SER A 442 8.91 -22.49 55.02
CA SER A 442 9.71 -22.15 56.20
C SER A 442 9.57 -23.29 57.21
N ASN A 443 10.67 -23.96 57.56
CA ASN A 443 10.73 -24.96 58.64
C ASN A 443 10.47 -24.39 60.05
N ASP A 444 9.91 -23.18 60.16
CA ASP A 444 9.52 -22.61 61.44
C ASP A 444 8.13 -23.12 61.85
N SER A 445 8.15 -24.08 62.77
CA SER A 445 7.14 -24.51 63.75
C SER A 445 5.73 -23.86 63.68
N PRO A 446 4.63 -24.63 63.87
CA PRO A 446 3.24 -24.16 63.76
C PRO A 446 2.75 -23.35 64.98
N TYR A 447 3.59 -22.47 65.56
CA TYR A 447 3.24 -21.63 66.71
C TYR A 447 3.88 -20.24 66.64
N VAL A 448 3.48 -19.40 65.69
CA VAL A 448 3.45 -17.95 65.93
C VAL A 448 2.19 -17.36 65.27
N SER A 449 1.08 -17.44 66.00
CA SER A 449 -0.05 -16.52 65.81
C SER A 449 0.39 -15.11 66.25
N ARG A 450 1.14 -14.40 65.41
CA ARG A 450 1.28 -12.95 65.57
C ARG A 450 0.11 -12.28 64.90
N SER A 451 -0.89 -12.00 65.73
CA SER A 451 -1.85 -10.90 65.53
C SER A 451 -1.08 -9.66 65.08
N CYS A 452 -1.24 -9.28 63.81
CA CYS A 452 -0.92 -7.92 63.38
C CYS A 452 -2.17 -7.07 63.59
N SER A 453 -2.22 -6.45 64.77
CA SER A 453 -3.04 -5.29 65.06
C SER A 453 -2.75 -4.17 64.06
N THR A 454 -3.82 -3.69 63.43
CA THR A 454 -4.07 -2.30 62.99
C THR A 454 -2.85 -1.40 62.90
N ALA A 455 -2.19 -1.39 61.75
CA ALA A 455 -1.33 -0.29 61.32
C ALA A 455 -2.05 0.48 60.20
N ASN A 456 -2.09 1.79 60.40
CA ASN A 456 -2.84 2.77 59.62
C ASN A 456 -2.78 2.57 58.10
N THR A 457 -3.96 2.75 57.50
CA THR A 457 -4.25 2.91 56.09
C THR A 457 -3.44 4.06 55.46
N THR A 458 -2.19 3.79 55.11
CA THR A 458 -1.54 4.50 54.01
C THR A 458 -1.76 3.67 52.76
N ARG A 459 -2.69 4.16 51.93
CA ARG A 459 -2.94 3.63 50.59
C ARG A 459 -1.59 3.53 49.87
N ALA A 460 -1.10 2.31 49.71
CA ALA A 460 -0.07 2.03 48.71
C ALA A 460 -0.62 2.55 47.38
N PRO A 461 0.13 3.39 46.65
CA PRO A 461 -0.35 3.88 45.37
C PRO A 461 -0.55 2.66 44.49
N LEU A 462 -1.79 2.45 44.03
CA LEU A 462 -2.08 1.55 42.92
C LEU A 462 -1.11 1.93 41.81
N GLY A 463 -0.09 1.09 41.62
CA GLY A 463 0.85 1.19 40.53
C GLY A 463 0.04 1.22 39.25
N SER A 464 0.09 2.37 38.58
CA SER A 464 -0.39 2.62 37.24
C SER A 464 -0.25 1.38 36.33
N ARG A 465 -1.39 0.92 35.80
CA ARG A 465 -1.59 0.33 34.47
C ARG A 465 -0.31 -0.16 33.76
N THR A 466 0.31 -1.22 34.25
CA THR A 466 1.50 -1.83 33.64
C THR A 466 1.36 -3.33 33.35
N GLN A 467 0.12 -3.85 33.33
CA GLN A 467 -0.17 -5.24 32.93
C GLN A 467 -0.67 -5.38 31.46
N PHE A 468 -0.39 -4.39 30.61
CA PHE A 468 -0.68 -4.47 29.17
C PHE A 468 0.59 -4.22 28.36
N TYR A 469 1.48 -5.20 28.32
CA TYR A 469 2.52 -5.29 27.29
C TYR A 469 2.39 -6.65 26.60
N ASN A 470 2.43 -6.61 25.26
CA ASN A 470 2.26 -7.70 24.27
C ASN A 470 0.86 -8.00 23.71
N GLY A 471 -0.22 -7.34 24.15
CA GLY A 471 -1.54 -7.53 23.52
C GLY A 471 -2.13 -8.94 23.68
N GLU A 472 -1.47 -9.80 24.45
CA GLU A 472 -1.92 -11.14 24.78
C GLU A 472 -2.77 -11.08 26.04
N VAL A 473 -4.08 -10.87 25.86
CA VAL A 473 -5.06 -11.02 26.95
C VAL A 473 -5.29 -12.53 27.17
N ARG A 474 -4.30 -13.21 27.75
CA ARG A 474 -4.23 -14.68 27.86
C ARG A 474 -5.16 -15.28 28.93
N ASP A 475 -5.66 -14.51 29.91
CA ASP A 475 -6.31 -15.07 31.11
C ASP A 475 -7.81 -14.77 31.28
N ILE A 476 -8.49 -14.22 30.27
CA ILE A 476 -9.93 -13.91 30.40
C ILE A 476 -10.87 -15.02 29.91
N HIS A 477 -10.40 -16.22 29.54
CA HIS A 477 -11.22 -17.32 29.00
C HIS A 477 -12.56 -17.51 29.77
N TYR A 478 -12.48 -17.77 31.08
CA TYR A 478 -13.63 -17.99 31.96
C TYR A 478 -14.51 -16.76 32.22
N PHE A 479 -14.03 -15.57 31.85
CA PHE A 479 -14.69 -14.29 32.08
C PHE A 479 -15.05 -13.57 30.77
N ARG A 480 -14.79 -14.17 29.60
CA ARG A 480 -15.22 -13.63 28.32
C ARG A 480 -16.74 -13.78 28.22
N TYR A 481 -17.38 -12.80 27.60
CA TYR A 481 -18.82 -12.90 27.30
C TYR A 481 -19.08 -14.05 26.33
N ASP A 482 -18.39 -14.09 25.20
CA ASP A 482 -18.48 -15.14 24.19
C ASP A 482 -17.07 -15.46 23.71
N GLU A 483 -16.52 -16.60 24.14
CA GLU A 483 -15.20 -17.05 23.74
C GLU A 483 -15.16 -17.44 22.25
N TYR A 484 -16.24 -18.03 21.76
CA TYR A 484 -16.37 -18.52 20.39
C TYR A 484 -16.89 -17.44 19.43
N ALA A 485 -16.82 -16.16 19.82
CA ALA A 485 -17.20 -15.05 18.97
C ALA A 485 -16.24 -14.94 17.77
N ARG A 486 -16.80 -14.81 16.56
CA ARG A 486 -15.97 -14.54 15.38
C ARG A 486 -15.54 -13.08 15.36
N SER A 487 -14.26 -12.87 15.08
CA SER A 487 -13.75 -11.56 14.69
C SER A 487 -14.08 -11.29 13.22
N CYS A 488 -14.31 -10.03 12.85
CA CYS A 488 -14.45 -9.63 11.45
C CYS A 488 -13.23 -10.01 10.58
N LYS A 489 -12.07 -10.27 11.19
CA LYS A 489 -10.83 -10.57 10.45
C LYS A 489 -10.68 -12.02 10.01
N SER A 490 -11.31 -12.97 10.70
CA SER A 490 -11.13 -14.41 10.47
C SER A 490 -12.47 -15.10 10.34
N LYS A 491 -12.63 -15.96 9.33
CA LYS A 491 -13.85 -16.78 9.10
C LYS A 491 -14.00 -17.84 10.15
N ASP A 492 -12.89 -18.47 10.49
CA ASP A 492 -12.84 -19.48 11.53
C ASP A 492 -13.22 -18.85 12.86
N LYS A 493 -14.07 -19.55 13.62
CA LYS A 493 -14.22 -19.31 15.06
C LYS A 493 -12.79 -19.19 15.60
N GLU A 494 -12.45 -18.09 16.26
CA GLU A 494 -11.20 -18.06 17.04
C GLU A 494 -11.22 -19.33 17.86
N ALA A 495 -10.26 -20.23 17.63
CA ALA A 495 -10.37 -21.61 18.06
C ALA A 495 -10.65 -21.63 19.57
N GLY A 496 -11.91 -21.76 19.94
CA GLY A 496 -12.38 -22.09 21.28
C GLY A 496 -12.10 -23.56 21.55
N SER A 497 -10.96 -24.05 21.11
CA SER A 497 -10.29 -25.04 21.92
C SER A 497 -10.01 -24.33 23.24
N LEU A 498 -10.49 -24.90 24.33
CA LEU A 498 -9.83 -24.92 25.61
C LEU A 498 -8.38 -25.42 25.40
N HIS A 499 -7.56 -24.69 24.64
CA HIS A 499 -6.18 -25.02 24.37
C HIS A 499 -5.49 -25.07 25.73
N PRO A 500 -4.55 -26.01 25.93
CA PRO A 500 -3.78 -26.05 27.16
C PRO A 500 -3.19 -24.66 27.35
N ILE A 501 -3.59 -24.01 28.44
CA ILE A 501 -3.19 -22.64 28.82
C ILE A 501 -1.68 -22.60 29.14
N VAL A 502 -1.07 -23.79 29.20
CA VAL A 502 0.37 -24.02 29.27
C VAL A 502 1.03 -23.71 27.93
N ASN A 503 2.15 -22.99 27.99
CA ASN A 503 2.98 -22.64 26.84
C ASN A 503 3.15 -23.86 25.90
N LYS A 504 2.47 -23.85 24.75
CA LYS A 504 2.43 -24.97 23.79
C LYS A 504 3.81 -25.37 23.29
N ASP A 505 4.78 -24.48 23.39
CA ASP A 505 6.15 -24.76 23.00
C ASP A 505 6.86 -25.62 24.04
N CYS A 506 6.55 -25.44 25.32
CA CYS A 506 7.15 -26.18 26.43
C CYS A 506 6.53 -27.58 26.59
N SER A 507 5.21 -27.72 26.43
CA SER A 507 4.52 -29.01 26.60
C SER A 507 4.86 -30.05 25.53
N ARG A 508 5.40 -29.63 24.38
CA ARG A 508 5.91 -30.55 23.33
C ARG A 508 7.13 -31.35 23.77
N PHE A 509 7.87 -30.89 24.78
CA PHE A 509 9.04 -31.58 25.29
C PHE A 509 8.67 -32.77 26.20
N GLY A 510 7.44 -32.83 26.71
CA GLY A 510 6.93 -33.91 27.55
C GLY A 510 6.34 -33.40 28.85
N LYS A 511 6.57 -34.15 29.95
CA LYS A 511 6.02 -33.82 31.27
C LYS A 511 6.34 -32.40 31.69
N THR A 512 5.28 -31.65 31.98
CA THR A 512 5.30 -30.21 32.21
C THR A 512 4.72 -29.88 33.57
N LEU A 513 5.47 -29.10 34.34
CA LEU A 513 5.00 -28.47 35.56
C LEU A 513 4.99 -26.94 35.36
N ASP A 514 3.80 -26.35 35.43
CA ASP A 514 3.62 -24.90 35.38
C ASP A 514 3.43 -24.33 36.78
N LEU A 515 4.45 -23.63 37.28
CA LEU A 515 4.47 -22.90 38.55
C LEU A 515 4.52 -21.38 38.31
N SER A 516 4.13 -20.91 37.12
CA SER A 516 4.20 -19.48 36.80
C SER A 516 3.30 -18.62 37.69
N ARG A 517 3.69 -17.37 37.91
CA ARG A 517 2.94 -16.37 38.67
C ARG A 517 2.56 -16.84 40.08
N ASN A 518 3.48 -17.53 40.74
CA ASN A 518 3.43 -17.85 42.16
C ASN A 518 4.27 -16.87 42.99
N ASN A 519 4.51 -17.18 44.27
CA ASN A 519 5.32 -16.38 45.18
C ASN A 519 6.64 -17.10 45.53
N ILE A 520 7.23 -17.83 44.57
CA ILE A 520 8.46 -18.60 44.79
C ILE A 520 9.68 -17.66 44.74
N PHE A 521 10.16 -17.22 45.90
CA PHE A 521 11.30 -16.30 45.99
C PHE A 521 12.66 -17.00 46.15
N PHE A 522 12.67 -18.30 46.47
CA PHE A 522 13.86 -19.13 46.66
C PHE A 522 13.57 -20.57 46.22
N ILE A 523 14.54 -21.25 45.62
CA ILE A 523 14.42 -22.67 45.23
C ILE A 523 15.22 -23.53 46.20
N ASN A 524 14.53 -24.48 46.81
CA ASN A 524 15.16 -25.57 47.53
C ASN A 524 15.21 -26.83 46.64
N PRO A 525 16.39 -27.39 46.32
CA PRO A 525 16.52 -28.57 45.47
C PRO A 525 15.65 -29.75 45.91
N THR A 526 15.43 -29.92 47.22
CA THR A 526 14.66 -31.05 47.75
C THR A 526 13.19 -31.05 47.34
N GLU A 527 12.62 -29.89 46.96
CA GLU A 527 11.25 -29.77 46.47
C GLU A 527 11.05 -30.52 45.13
N PHE A 528 12.13 -30.66 44.35
CA PHE A 528 12.13 -31.34 43.05
C PHE A 528 12.64 -32.78 43.10
N LYS A 529 12.91 -33.33 44.30
CA LYS A 529 13.56 -34.65 44.48
C LYS A 529 12.88 -35.80 43.72
N HIS A 530 11.56 -35.74 43.54
CA HIS A 530 10.77 -36.80 42.90
C HIS A 530 10.29 -36.45 41.49
N LEU A 531 10.80 -35.36 40.90
CA LEU A 531 10.36 -34.80 39.63
C LEU A 531 11.43 -34.90 38.52
N GLY A 532 12.31 -35.91 38.62
CA GLY A 532 13.46 -36.06 37.72
C GLY A 532 13.10 -36.42 36.28
N ASP A 533 11.85 -36.81 36.00
CA ASP A 533 11.30 -37.12 34.68
C ASP A 533 10.66 -35.89 33.99
N LEU A 534 10.63 -34.73 34.66
CA LEU A 534 10.15 -33.49 34.05
C LEU A 534 11.01 -33.09 32.86
N ARG A 535 10.34 -32.68 31.79
CA ARG A 535 10.96 -32.18 30.55
C ARG A 535 10.80 -30.67 30.41
N CYS A 536 9.75 -30.11 31.00
CA CYS A 536 9.42 -28.70 30.95
C CYS A 536 9.06 -28.18 32.36
N LEU A 537 9.67 -27.07 32.76
CA LEU A 537 9.37 -26.37 34.00
C LEU A 537 9.14 -24.88 33.70
N ASN A 538 7.97 -24.37 34.08
CA ASN A 538 7.65 -22.94 33.97
C ASN A 538 7.65 -22.29 35.35
N LEU A 539 8.63 -21.44 35.61
CA LEU A 539 8.79 -20.64 36.84
C LEU A 539 8.61 -19.15 36.57
N SER A 540 8.03 -18.77 35.44
CA SER A 540 7.92 -17.36 35.07
C SER A 540 7.10 -16.55 36.08
N GLY A 541 7.46 -15.29 36.33
CA GLY A 541 6.63 -14.40 37.15
C GLY A 541 6.61 -14.68 38.66
N ASN A 542 7.62 -15.35 39.21
CA ASN A 542 7.70 -15.71 40.64
C ASN A 542 8.44 -14.68 41.52
N ALA A 543 8.95 -13.59 40.91
CA ALA A 543 9.76 -12.57 41.56
C ALA A 543 11.02 -13.10 42.27
N MET A 544 11.60 -14.20 41.76
CA MET A 544 12.75 -14.87 42.34
C MET A 544 14.02 -14.03 42.25
N SER A 545 14.74 -13.88 43.37
CA SER A 545 15.95 -13.04 43.48
C SER A 545 17.22 -13.83 43.85
N GLN A 546 17.20 -15.14 43.72
CA GLN A 546 18.32 -16.01 44.09
C GLN A 546 19.47 -15.93 43.07
N SER A 547 20.70 -15.84 43.57
CA SER A 547 21.92 -15.95 42.75
C SER A 547 22.24 -17.42 42.50
N LEU A 548 21.79 -17.96 41.37
CA LEU A 548 21.91 -19.39 41.05
C LEU A 548 23.37 -19.80 40.88
N ASN A 549 23.80 -20.82 41.63
CA ASN A 549 25.18 -21.33 41.57
C ASN A 549 25.30 -22.68 40.85
N GLY A 550 24.17 -23.27 40.46
CA GLY A 550 24.09 -24.51 39.70
C GLY A 550 23.85 -25.74 40.57
N SER A 551 23.12 -25.58 41.68
CA SER A 551 22.72 -26.67 42.57
C SER A 551 21.20 -26.78 42.72
N GLU A 552 20.48 -25.71 42.38
CA GLU A 552 19.06 -25.49 42.61
C GLU A 552 18.17 -26.52 41.90
N PHE A 553 18.56 -26.96 40.70
CA PHE A 553 17.81 -27.92 39.90
C PHE A 553 18.47 -29.29 39.78
N SER A 554 19.32 -29.66 40.76
CA SER A 554 20.14 -30.87 40.71
C SER A 554 19.37 -32.19 40.52
N TYR A 555 18.09 -32.25 40.93
CA TYR A 555 17.23 -33.41 40.74
C TYR A 555 16.50 -33.44 39.38
N LEU A 556 16.50 -32.35 38.60
CA LEU A 556 15.80 -32.22 37.32
C LEU A 556 16.72 -32.58 36.13
N SER A 557 17.31 -33.77 36.16
CA SER A 557 18.35 -34.19 35.20
C SER A 557 17.87 -34.32 33.75
N GLU A 558 16.57 -34.55 33.53
CA GLU A 558 15.98 -34.75 32.20
C GLU A 558 15.35 -33.48 31.59
N LEU A 559 15.45 -32.34 32.28
CA LEU A 559 14.82 -31.10 31.88
C LEU A 559 15.39 -30.57 30.56
N GLU A 560 14.49 -30.27 29.61
CA GLU A 560 14.83 -29.78 28.27
C GLU A 560 14.40 -28.32 28.05
N TYR A 561 13.34 -27.86 28.73
CA TYR A 561 12.85 -26.49 28.67
C TYR A 561 12.70 -25.91 30.08
N LEU A 562 13.32 -24.75 30.31
CA LEU A 562 13.13 -23.95 31.52
C LEU A 562 12.67 -22.53 31.16
N ASP A 563 11.45 -22.19 31.56
CA ASP A 563 10.97 -20.81 31.52
C ASP A 563 11.22 -20.15 32.88
N PHE A 564 12.13 -19.18 32.91
CA PHE A 564 12.48 -18.40 34.09
C PHE A 564 12.22 -16.90 33.85
N SER A 565 11.38 -16.58 32.87
CA SER A 565 11.08 -15.20 32.50
C SER A 565 10.35 -14.43 33.61
N ASN A 566 10.37 -13.10 33.57
CA ASN A 566 9.64 -12.25 34.53
C ASN A 566 10.00 -12.52 36.01
N ASN A 567 11.24 -12.89 36.28
CA ASN A 567 11.80 -13.00 37.63
C ASN A 567 12.77 -11.83 37.91
N ARG A 568 13.64 -11.99 38.91
CA ARG A 568 14.70 -11.05 39.25
C ARG A 568 16.01 -11.83 39.37
N ILE A 569 16.36 -12.65 38.39
CA ILE A 569 17.58 -13.46 38.50
C ILE A 569 18.85 -12.62 38.67
N ASP A 570 19.73 -13.04 39.57
CA ASP A 570 21.08 -12.49 39.73
C ASP A 570 22.11 -13.45 39.12
N LEU A 571 22.66 -13.08 37.95
CA LEU A 571 23.67 -13.87 37.24
C LEU A 571 25.09 -13.59 37.75
N LEU A 572 25.30 -13.77 39.05
CA LEU A 572 26.61 -13.59 39.69
C LEU A 572 27.61 -14.70 39.30
N TYR A 573 27.15 -15.94 39.20
CA TYR A 573 28.02 -17.11 38.99
C TYR A 573 27.97 -17.61 37.54
N SER A 574 29.14 -17.89 36.96
CA SER A 574 29.23 -18.55 35.65
C SER A 574 28.75 -20.02 35.66
N THR A 575 28.59 -20.61 36.85
CA THR A 575 28.08 -21.99 37.02
C THR A 575 26.55 -22.07 37.06
N ALA A 576 25.84 -20.94 36.93
CA ALA A 576 24.38 -20.93 36.89
C ALA A 576 23.84 -21.93 35.84
N PHE A 577 22.87 -22.76 36.24
CA PHE A 577 22.23 -23.79 35.43
C PHE A 577 23.13 -24.96 34.97
N GLN A 578 24.38 -25.05 35.42
CA GLN A 578 25.32 -26.09 34.94
C GLN A 578 24.83 -27.53 35.17
N GLU A 579 23.97 -27.76 36.15
CA GLU A 579 23.38 -29.05 36.49
C GLU A 579 22.40 -29.56 35.41
N LEU A 580 21.82 -28.65 34.62
CA LEU A 580 20.82 -28.96 33.59
C LEU A 580 21.47 -29.40 32.27
N LYS A 581 22.10 -30.58 32.26
CA LYS A 581 22.88 -31.09 31.11
C LYS A 581 22.06 -31.37 29.85
N ASN A 582 20.75 -31.56 29.98
CA ASN A 582 19.83 -31.85 28.88
C ASN A 582 19.06 -30.63 28.36
N LEU A 583 19.30 -29.44 28.93
CA LEU A 583 18.56 -28.23 28.60
C LEU A 583 18.79 -27.82 27.14
N LYS A 584 17.69 -27.65 26.40
CA LYS A 584 17.65 -27.20 25.00
C LYS A 584 17.15 -25.77 24.88
N VAL A 585 16.17 -25.37 25.71
CA VAL A 585 15.58 -24.03 25.68
C VAL A 585 15.65 -23.42 27.08
N LEU A 586 16.17 -22.20 27.15
CA LEU A 586 16.22 -21.41 28.38
C LEU A 586 15.66 -20.01 28.12
N ASP A 587 14.58 -19.67 28.82
CA ASP A 587 14.02 -18.32 28.81
C ASP A 587 14.38 -17.57 30.10
N LEU A 588 15.14 -16.49 29.94
CA LEU A 588 15.54 -15.56 31.00
C LEU A 588 15.02 -14.14 30.73
N SER A 589 14.00 -13.99 29.89
CA SER A 589 13.47 -12.70 29.49
C SER A 589 12.83 -11.94 30.67
N HIS A 590 12.77 -10.62 30.60
CA HIS A 590 12.15 -9.76 31.63
C HIS A 590 12.71 -9.92 33.06
N ASN A 591 13.98 -10.27 33.20
CA ASN A 591 14.75 -10.32 34.44
C ASN A 591 15.61 -9.05 34.64
N ASN A 592 15.06 -7.87 34.39
CA ASN A 592 15.84 -6.63 34.33
C ASN A 592 16.30 -6.06 35.69
N PHE A 593 15.79 -6.56 36.81
CA PHE A 593 15.96 -5.95 38.13
C PHE A 593 17.45 -5.73 38.50
N TYR A 594 18.26 -6.79 38.46
CA TYR A 594 19.68 -6.69 38.80
C TYR A 594 20.50 -5.99 37.70
N PHE A 595 20.13 -6.15 36.41
CA PHE A 595 20.82 -5.48 35.30
C PHE A 595 20.67 -3.95 35.26
N LEU A 596 19.67 -3.40 35.96
CA LEU A 596 19.48 -1.96 36.10
C LEU A 596 20.38 -1.34 37.17
N SER A 597 20.94 -2.15 38.07
CA SER A 597 21.75 -1.68 39.18
C SER A 597 23.22 -1.59 38.78
N GLU A 598 23.81 -0.40 38.93
CA GLU A 598 25.22 -0.19 38.61
C GLU A 598 26.15 -0.89 39.61
N GLY A 599 27.30 -1.37 39.15
CA GLY A 599 28.32 -2.01 40.00
C GLY A 599 28.07 -3.48 40.34
N ILE A 600 26.97 -4.07 39.87
CA ILE A 600 26.69 -5.51 40.04
C ILE A 600 27.44 -6.33 38.98
N THR A 601 27.97 -7.48 39.40
CA THR A 601 28.64 -8.43 38.50
C THR A 601 27.61 -9.25 37.73
N HIS A 602 27.79 -9.35 36.42
CA HIS A 602 26.93 -10.16 35.55
C HIS A 602 27.77 -11.07 34.65
N MET A 603 27.67 -12.38 34.87
CA MET A 603 28.45 -13.43 34.19
C MET A 603 27.61 -14.13 33.11
N LEU A 604 27.51 -13.52 31.93
CA LEU A 604 26.76 -14.04 30.79
C LEU A 604 27.48 -15.17 30.02
N ASN A 605 28.69 -15.53 30.45
CA ASN A 605 29.44 -16.68 29.95
C ASN A 605 29.00 -18.03 30.57
N PHE A 606 27.95 -18.06 31.39
CA PHE A 606 27.37 -19.29 31.94
C PHE A 606 26.93 -20.29 30.85
N THR A 607 26.61 -19.77 29.66
CA THR A 607 26.26 -20.51 28.45
C THR A 607 27.29 -21.59 28.04
N LYS A 608 28.55 -21.45 28.46
CA LYS A 608 29.59 -22.45 28.25
C LYS A 608 29.28 -23.80 28.90
N ASN A 609 28.56 -23.79 30.02
CA ASN A 609 28.32 -24.96 30.85
C ASN A 609 27.08 -25.77 30.43
N LEU A 610 26.37 -25.32 29.38
CA LEU A 610 25.13 -25.92 28.86
C LEU A 610 25.37 -26.57 27.49
N PRO A 611 25.72 -27.87 27.43
CA PRO A 611 26.24 -28.50 26.21
C PRO A 611 25.19 -28.82 25.13
N LYS A 612 23.89 -28.79 25.48
CA LYS A 612 22.78 -29.09 24.56
C LYS A 612 21.86 -27.89 24.31
N LEU A 613 22.20 -26.71 24.84
CA LEU A 613 21.37 -25.51 24.72
C LEU A 613 21.31 -25.06 23.26
N GLN A 614 20.12 -25.04 22.68
CA GLN A 614 19.84 -24.65 21.30
C GLN A 614 19.27 -23.23 21.22
N THR A 615 18.37 -22.89 22.14
CA THR A 615 17.66 -21.59 22.16
C THR A 615 17.84 -20.90 23.49
N LEU A 616 18.28 -19.64 23.45
CA LEU A 616 18.40 -18.77 24.63
C LEU A 616 17.65 -17.47 24.40
N LEU A 617 16.72 -17.17 25.31
CA LEU A 617 15.93 -15.94 25.29
C LEU A 617 16.38 -15.04 26.44
N LEU A 618 16.92 -13.87 26.11
CA LEU A 618 17.40 -12.85 27.04
C LEU A 618 16.69 -11.51 26.79
N ASN A 619 15.42 -11.58 26.43
CA ASN A 619 14.68 -10.44 25.94
C ASN A 619 14.31 -9.47 27.07
N TYR A 620 14.34 -8.18 26.79
CA TYR A 620 13.90 -7.10 27.68
C TYR A 620 14.55 -7.10 29.07
N ASN A 621 15.79 -7.61 29.18
CA ASN A 621 16.57 -7.62 30.41
C ASN A 621 17.31 -6.30 30.70
N LYS A 622 17.27 -5.34 29.76
CA LYS A 622 17.99 -4.05 29.88
C LYS A 622 19.49 -4.20 30.11
N ILE A 623 20.09 -5.30 29.65
CA ILE A 623 21.52 -5.60 29.80
C ILE A 623 22.33 -4.46 29.18
N SER A 624 23.07 -3.74 30.02
CA SER A 624 23.88 -2.57 29.65
C SER A 624 25.36 -2.70 30.04
N THR A 625 25.67 -3.64 30.93
CA THR A 625 27.01 -3.99 31.42
C THR A 625 27.12 -5.51 31.52
N SER A 626 28.35 -6.04 31.42
CA SER A 626 28.65 -7.46 31.61
C SER A 626 30.09 -7.58 32.10
N THR A 627 30.35 -8.43 33.09
CA THR A 627 31.71 -8.58 33.65
C THR A 627 32.63 -9.35 32.69
N ASN A 628 32.08 -10.35 32.01
CA ASN A 628 32.74 -11.05 30.92
C ASN A 628 32.65 -10.25 29.61
N THR A 629 33.70 -10.32 28.79
CA THR A 629 33.77 -9.62 27.49
C THR A 629 33.34 -10.49 26.30
N VAL A 630 33.05 -11.79 26.53
CA VAL A 630 32.67 -12.76 25.51
C VAL A 630 31.66 -13.77 26.07
N MET A 631 30.68 -14.18 25.24
CA MET A 631 29.80 -15.33 25.45
C MET A 631 30.32 -16.54 24.66
N GLU A 632 30.27 -17.74 25.24
CA GLU A 632 30.80 -18.97 24.65
C GLU A 632 29.73 -20.05 24.61
N SER A 633 29.50 -20.66 23.45
CA SER A 633 28.67 -21.87 23.33
C SER A 633 29.00 -22.66 22.06
N HIS A 634 28.92 -23.98 22.19
CA HIS A 634 29.12 -24.94 21.10
C HIS A 634 27.81 -25.54 20.56
N SER A 635 26.68 -25.26 21.21
CA SER A 635 25.38 -25.83 20.84
C SER A 635 24.34 -24.78 20.46
N LEU A 636 24.52 -23.52 20.88
CA LEU A 636 23.50 -22.48 20.72
C LEU A 636 23.30 -22.13 19.24
N GLU A 637 22.05 -22.24 18.78
CA GLU A 637 21.62 -21.97 17.41
C GLU A 637 20.82 -20.67 17.31
N ILE A 638 19.97 -20.39 18.31
CA ILE A 638 19.08 -19.23 18.36
C ILE A 638 19.37 -18.42 19.62
N LEU A 639 19.71 -17.15 19.44
CA LEU A 639 19.83 -16.18 20.53
C LEU A 639 18.90 -15.00 20.29
N GLU A 640 17.92 -14.85 21.17
CA GLU A 640 17.12 -13.63 21.25
C GLU A 640 17.65 -12.72 22.35
N PHE A 641 18.09 -11.53 21.94
CA PHE A 641 18.68 -10.51 22.81
C PHE A 641 17.95 -9.17 22.65
N LYS A 642 16.66 -9.23 22.34
CA LYS A 642 15.80 -8.07 22.07
C LYS A 642 15.67 -7.18 23.29
N GLY A 643 15.54 -5.87 23.10
CA GLY A 643 15.13 -4.96 24.19
C GLY A 643 16.18 -4.75 25.29
N ASN A 644 17.44 -5.08 25.02
CA ASN A 644 18.59 -4.79 25.87
C ASN A 644 19.22 -3.42 25.53
N ARG A 645 20.43 -3.15 26.01
CA ARG A 645 21.15 -1.89 25.82
C ARG A 645 22.51 -2.11 25.16
N LEU A 646 22.51 -2.78 24.00
CA LEU A 646 23.72 -2.90 23.18
C LEU A 646 24.26 -1.53 22.72
N ASP A 647 23.43 -0.47 22.71
CA ASP A 647 23.90 0.91 22.49
C ASP A 647 24.91 1.39 23.56
N ILE A 648 24.83 0.86 24.78
CA ILE A 648 25.79 1.14 25.86
C ILE A 648 27.01 0.22 25.74
N LEU A 649 26.81 -1.08 25.52
CA LEU A 649 27.91 -2.05 25.37
C LEU A 649 28.77 -1.80 24.12
N TRP A 650 28.18 -1.28 23.06
CA TRP A 650 28.85 -0.93 21.80
C TRP A 650 28.96 0.58 21.62
N ARG A 651 29.13 1.32 22.72
CA ARG A 651 29.38 2.76 22.68
C ARG A 651 30.66 3.06 21.89
N ASP A 652 30.66 4.20 21.18
CA ASP A 652 31.83 4.62 20.43
C ASP A 652 33.08 4.74 21.31
N GLY A 653 34.23 4.28 20.81
CA GLY A 653 35.49 4.20 21.56
C GLY A 653 35.64 2.99 22.49
N ASP A 654 34.56 2.28 22.86
CA ASP A 654 34.67 1.05 23.66
C ASP A 654 34.75 -0.19 22.76
N THR A 655 35.90 -0.87 22.79
CA THR A 655 36.15 -2.07 21.99
C THR A 655 35.97 -3.37 22.77
N ARG A 656 35.73 -3.31 24.08
CA ARG A 656 35.73 -4.49 24.98
C ARG A 656 34.71 -5.55 24.56
N TYR A 657 33.51 -5.12 24.14
CA TYR A 657 32.41 -5.99 23.74
C TYR A 657 32.25 -6.12 22.22
N SER A 658 33.26 -5.72 21.42
CA SER A 658 33.19 -5.84 19.96
C SER A 658 33.15 -7.30 19.48
N TYR A 659 33.63 -8.24 20.29
CA TYR A 659 33.66 -9.68 20.00
C TYR A 659 32.68 -10.49 20.86
N TYR A 660 31.68 -9.83 21.45
CA TYR A 660 30.84 -10.40 22.50
C TYR A 660 30.16 -11.72 22.09
N PHE A 661 29.67 -11.80 20.85
CA PHE A 661 28.96 -12.98 20.33
C PHE A 661 29.84 -13.94 19.53
N ARG A 662 31.13 -13.64 19.33
CA ARG A 662 31.99 -14.35 18.36
C ARG A 662 32.12 -15.85 18.63
N ASN A 663 32.17 -16.24 19.91
CA ASN A 663 32.40 -17.62 20.32
C ASN A 663 31.10 -18.45 20.43
N LEU A 664 29.98 -17.93 19.91
CA LEU A 664 28.74 -18.70 19.71
C LEU A 664 28.85 -19.47 18.38
N SER A 665 29.64 -20.54 18.39
CA SER A 665 30.18 -21.18 17.18
C SER A 665 29.14 -21.80 16.23
N ASN A 666 27.94 -22.14 16.74
CA ASN A 666 26.85 -22.72 15.97
C ASN A 666 25.65 -21.76 15.78
N LEU A 667 25.80 -20.48 16.13
CA LEU A 667 24.68 -19.54 16.07
C LEU A 667 24.23 -19.31 14.62
N VAL A 668 22.95 -19.57 14.37
CA VAL A 668 22.27 -19.42 13.09
C VAL A 668 21.42 -18.14 13.08
N GLN A 669 20.73 -17.87 14.19
CA GLN A 669 19.82 -16.74 14.34
C GLN A 669 20.23 -15.85 15.51
N LEU A 670 20.35 -14.55 15.23
CA LEU A 670 20.59 -13.52 16.24
C LEU A 670 19.54 -12.42 16.12
N ASP A 671 18.71 -12.28 17.16
CA ASP A 671 17.80 -11.14 17.30
C ASP A 671 18.35 -10.11 18.28
N ILE A 672 18.75 -8.95 17.75
CA ILE A 672 19.20 -7.78 18.51
C ILE A 672 18.30 -6.57 18.25
N SER A 673 17.02 -6.82 17.99
CA SER A 673 15.99 -5.81 17.84
C SER A 673 15.74 -5.03 19.13
N HIS A 674 15.16 -3.83 19.04
CA HIS A 674 14.84 -2.98 20.20
C HIS A 674 16.02 -2.66 21.15
N ASN A 675 17.27 -2.70 20.67
CA ASN A 675 18.47 -2.41 21.47
C ASN A 675 18.88 -0.92 21.48
N SER A 676 18.01 -0.05 20.97
CA SER A 676 18.25 1.39 20.85
C SER A 676 19.53 1.77 20.09
N LEU A 677 20.02 0.88 19.21
CA LEU A 677 21.24 1.10 18.43
C LEU A 677 21.06 2.29 17.47
N ASN A 678 21.91 3.31 17.60
CA ASN A 678 21.95 4.46 16.68
C ASN A 678 22.89 4.19 15.48
N PHE A 679 23.94 3.41 15.70
CA PHE A 679 24.91 2.93 14.71
C PHE A 679 25.48 1.58 15.18
N ILE A 680 26.23 0.88 14.32
CA ILE A 680 26.94 -0.35 14.67
C ILE A 680 28.45 -0.12 14.44
N PRO A 681 29.31 -0.24 15.46
CA PRO A 681 30.75 -0.10 15.30
C PRO A 681 31.33 -1.10 14.29
N GLN A 682 32.34 -0.68 13.52
CA GLN A 682 32.88 -1.51 12.44
C GLN A 682 33.50 -2.84 12.92
N LEU A 683 34.05 -2.86 14.13
CA LEU A 683 34.66 -4.05 14.72
C LEU A 683 33.62 -5.11 15.10
N VAL A 684 32.38 -4.71 15.39
CA VAL A 684 31.29 -5.64 15.75
C VAL A 684 31.01 -6.63 14.63
N PHE A 685 31.06 -6.21 13.36
CA PHE A 685 30.89 -7.11 12.23
C PHE A 685 31.96 -8.21 12.15
N LYS A 686 33.18 -7.94 12.62
CA LYS A 686 34.25 -8.96 12.73
C LYS A 686 34.03 -9.88 13.94
N GLY A 687 33.25 -9.44 14.92
CA GLY A 687 32.89 -10.18 16.13
C GLY A 687 31.57 -10.93 16.05
N MET A 688 30.92 -10.95 14.89
CA MET A 688 29.72 -11.75 14.66
C MET A 688 30.08 -13.23 14.44
N PRO A 689 29.18 -14.17 14.79
CA PRO A 689 29.36 -15.60 14.52
C PRO A 689 29.50 -15.91 13.03
N SER A 690 30.35 -16.88 12.68
CA SER A 690 30.67 -17.23 11.28
C SER A 690 29.55 -17.98 10.55
N LYS A 691 28.69 -18.70 11.28
CA LYS A 691 27.56 -19.48 10.73
C LYS A 691 26.23 -18.70 10.69
N LEU A 692 26.24 -17.43 11.07
CA LEU A 692 25.04 -16.61 11.18
C LEU A 692 24.30 -16.50 9.84
N ARG A 693 23.02 -16.86 9.82
CA ARG A 693 22.13 -16.80 8.65
C ARG A 693 21.03 -15.75 8.79
N GLU A 694 20.55 -15.52 10.00
CA GLU A 694 19.46 -14.59 10.26
C GLU A 694 19.89 -13.53 11.27
N LEU A 695 19.78 -12.26 10.85
CA LEU A 695 20.10 -11.12 11.70
C LEU A 695 18.91 -10.15 11.75
N TYR A 696 18.34 -10.02 12.94
CA TYR A 696 17.23 -9.11 13.20
C TYR A 696 17.74 -7.87 13.95
N LEU A 697 17.61 -6.72 13.30
CA LEU A 697 18.01 -5.39 13.77
C LEU A 697 16.83 -4.41 13.77
N ASN A 698 15.62 -4.92 13.67
CA ASN A 698 14.40 -4.12 13.60
C ASN A 698 14.13 -3.33 14.88
N ASN A 699 13.33 -2.28 14.77
CA ASN A 699 12.94 -1.42 15.89
C ASN A 699 14.14 -0.85 16.68
N ASN A 700 15.25 -0.58 15.99
CA ASN A 700 16.38 0.18 16.52
C ASN A 700 16.27 1.65 16.09
N LYS A 701 17.35 2.42 16.26
CA LYS A 701 17.40 3.85 15.91
C LYS A 701 18.46 4.11 14.84
N LEU A 702 18.78 3.10 14.02
CA LEU A 702 19.87 3.17 13.05
C LEU A 702 19.60 4.27 12.03
N THR A 703 20.48 5.26 11.95
CA THR A 703 20.41 6.35 10.95
C THR A 703 21.24 6.02 9.70
N SER A 704 22.27 5.19 9.87
CA SER A 704 23.14 4.68 8.81
C SER A 704 23.49 3.21 9.10
N PHE A 705 23.84 2.47 8.05
CA PHE A 705 24.25 1.07 8.14
C PHE A 705 25.45 0.83 7.20
N ASN A 706 26.49 0.16 7.70
CA ASN A 706 27.71 -0.06 6.93
C ASN A 706 27.60 -1.33 6.07
N TRP A 707 26.90 -1.21 4.95
CA TRP A 707 26.60 -2.32 4.05
C TRP A 707 27.84 -3.10 3.58
N GLY A 708 28.98 -2.43 3.35
CA GLY A 708 30.22 -3.10 2.91
C GLY A 708 30.76 -4.12 3.92
N LYS A 709 30.38 -4.02 5.20
CA LYS A 709 30.79 -4.99 6.23
C LYS A 709 29.96 -6.28 6.21
N LEU A 710 28.87 -6.35 5.46
CA LEU A 710 28.12 -7.59 5.25
C LEU A 710 28.95 -8.67 4.55
N GLN A 711 30.04 -8.31 3.87
CA GLN A 711 31.00 -9.27 3.28
C GLN A 711 31.61 -10.21 4.33
N LEU A 712 31.65 -9.79 5.60
CA LEU A 712 32.14 -10.60 6.71
C LEU A 712 31.12 -11.67 7.16
N LEU A 713 29.84 -11.48 6.83
CA LEU A 713 28.75 -12.39 7.19
C LEU A 713 28.44 -13.32 5.99
N THR A 714 29.34 -14.25 5.73
CA THR A 714 29.36 -15.06 4.49
C THR A 714 28.19 -16.02 4.29
N HIS A 715 27.38 -16.25 5.33
CA HIS A 715 26.21 -17.15 5.28
C HIS A 715 24.87 -16.41 5.48
N LEU A 716 24.88 -15.08 5.54
CA LEU A 716 23.68 -14.30 5.85
C LEU A 716 22.63 -14.43 4.75
N GLN A 717 21.43 -14.87 5.14
CA GLN A 717 20.27 -15.09 4.26
C GLN A 717 19.14 -14.11 4.55
N VAL A 718 18.87 -13.83 5.83
CA VAL A 718 17.80 -12.93 6.28
C VAL A 718 18.41 -11.74 7.02
N LEU A 719 18.05 -10.53 6.57
CA LEU A 719 18.39 -9.29 7.24
C LEU A 719 17.15 -8.44 7.43
N ASP A 720 16.75 -8.26 8.69
CA ASP A 720 15.65 -7.37 9.05
C ASP A 720 16.16 -6.06 9.64
N LEU A 721 15.95 -4.97 8.91
CA LEU A 721 16.27 -3.60 9.31
C LEU A 721 15.00 -2.75 9.45
N SER A 722 13.84 -3.37 9.59
CA SER A 722 12.55 -2.67 9.65
C SER A 722 12.43 -1.74 10.87
N ASN A 723 11.59 -0.71 10.78
CA ASN A 723 11.38 0.25 11.87
C ASN A 723 12.69 0.89 12.37
N ASN A 724 13.54 1.34 11.45
CA ASN A 724 14.75 2.12 11.75
C ASN A 724 14.63 3.53 11.15
N LYS A 725 15.72 4.29 11.14
CA LYS A 725 15.79 5.66 10.58
C LYS A 725 16.74 5.74 9.38
N LEU A 726 16.90 4.63 8.65
CA LEU A 726 17.82 4.56 7.53
C LEU A 726 17.35 5.48 6.40
N LYS A 727 18.29 6.28 5.86
CA LYS A 727 18.04 7.18 4.73
C LYS A 727 18.59 6.67 3.40
N THR A 728 19.43 5.63 3.42
CA THR A 728 20.16 5.16 2.23
C THR A 728 20.23 3.64 2.19
N VAL A 729 20.34 3.11 0.97
CA VAL A 729 20.57 1.70 0.62
C VAL A 729 22.00 1.57 0.04
N PRO A 730 22.61 0.37 -0.07
CA PRO A 730 23.96 0.24 -0.62
C PRO A 730 24.01 0.66 -2.08
N ARG A 731 25.18 1.06 -2.58
CA ARG A 731 25.36 1.39 -4.01
C ARG A 731 25.08 0.20 -4.92
N VAL A 732 25.60 -0.98 -4.54
CA VAL A 732 25.41 -2.27 -5.21
C VAL A 732 25.31 -3.34 -4.13
N LEU A 733 24.17 -4.02 -4.01
CA LEU A 733 23.93 -5.01 -2.95
C LEU A 733 24.80 -6.27 -3.12
N SER A 734 25.02 -6.72 -4.35
CA SER A 734 25.83 -7.91 -4.66
C SER A 734 27.30 -7.77 -4.24
N ASN A 735 27.82 -6.53 -4.23
CA ASN A 735 29.15 -6.22 -3.70
C ASN A 735 29.19 -6.33 -2.17
N CYS A 736 28.06 -6.19 -1.48
CA CYS A 736 27.97 -6.30 -0.03
C CYS A 736 27.73 -7.74 0.42
N THR A 737 26.86 -8.47 -0.27
CA THR A 737 26.52 -9.87 0.05
C THR A 737 26.01 -10.60 -1.19
N LYS A 738 26.35 -11.89 -1.31
CA LYS A 738 25.91 -12.78 -2.40
C LYS A 738 24.93 -13.87 -1.94
N THR A 739 24.65 -13.95 -0.63
CA THR A 739 23.85 -15.01 -0.01
C THR A 739 22.48 -14.55 0.45
N LEU A 740 22.25 -13.24 0.51
CA LEU A 740 21.02 -12.67 1.07
C LEU A 740 19.82 -13.02 0.20
N THR A 741 18.81 -13.64 0.80
CA THR A 741 17.56 -14.05 0.15
C THR A 741 16.38 -13.16 0.55
N LYS A 742 16.39 -12.64 1.78
CA LYS A 742 15.33 -11.80 2.35
C LYS A 742 15.91 -10.53 2.95
N LEU A 743 15.53 -9.38 2.38
CA LEU A 743 15.89 -8.06 2.87
C LEU A 743 14.63 -7.28 3.26
N ILE A 744 14.53 -6.92 4.54
CA ILE A 744 13.38 -6.19 5.08
C ILE A 744 13.82 -4.78 5.47
N LEU A 745 13.30 -3.77 4.78
CA LEU A 745 13.56 -2.34 5.01
C LEU A 745 12.26 -1.56 5.30
N HIS A 746 11.18 -2.26 5.65
CA HIS A 746 9.90 -1.72 6.06
C HIS A 746 10.03 -0.57 7.08
N LYS A 747 9.25 0.50 6.95
CA LYS A 747 9.23 1.63 7.90
C LYS A 747 10.63 2.20 8.19
N ASN A 748 11.31 2.63 7.12
CA ASN A 748 12.51 3.45 7.20
C ASN A 748 12.27 4.83 6.57
N GLN A 749 13.32 5.62 6.39
CA GLN A 749 13.25 6.98 5.85
C GLN A 749 13.96 7.09 4.50
N ILE A 750 13.95 6.03 3.69
CA ILE A 750 14.67 5.95 2.41
C ILE A 750 13.92 6.81 1.37
N PRO A 751 14.50 7.92 0.85
CA PRO A 751 13.83 8.79 -0.11
C PRO A 751 14.02 8.33 -1.56
N LYS A 752 15.14 7.66 -1.86
CA LYS A 752 15.47 7.14 -3.19
C LYS A 752 16.41 5.94 -3.08
N LEU A 753 16.32 5.05 -4.07
CA LEU A 753 17.27 3.95 -4.25
C LEU A 753 18.53 4.43 -4.99
N THR A 754 19.63 3.71 -4.84
CA THR A 754 20.88 3.98 -5.57
C THR A 754 20.79 3.44 -7.00
N GLN A 755 21.57 4.02 -7.92
CA GLN A 755 21.48 3.70 -9.36
C GLN A 755 21.73 2.23 -9.70
N TYR A 756 22.45 1.46 -8.89
CA TYR A 756 22.82 0.07 -9.18
C TYR A 756 22.46 -0.88 -8.04
N PHE A 757 21.41 -0.53 -7.29
CA PHE A 757 21.10 -1.17 -6.01
C PHE A 757 21.03 -2.70 -6.08
N LEU A 758 20.24 -3.25 -7.02
CA LEU A 758 20.02 -4.70 -7.16
C LEU A 758 20.85 -5.33 -8.30
N GLU A 759 21.86 -4.63 -8.82
CA GLU A 759 22.75 -5.19 -9.85
C GLU A 759 23.42 -6.48 -9.34
N ASP A 760 23.27 -7.58 -10.11
CA ASP A 760 23.76 -8.93 -9.83
C ASP A 760 23.32 -9.58 -8.49
N ALA A 761 22.25 -9.07 -7.86
CA ALA A 761 21.73 -9.60 -6.60
C ALA A 761 20.83 -10.84 -6.81
N PHE A 762 21.32 -11.87 -7.52
CA PHE A 762 20.53 -13.02 -7.97
C PHE A 762 19.96 -13.93 -6.86
N SER A 763 20.51 -13.88 -5.66
CA SER A 763 20.03 -14.67 -4.51
C SER A 763 18.76 -14.11 -3.87
N LEU A 764 18.47 -12.82 -4.11
CA LEU A 764 17.39 -12.11 -3.45
C LEU A 764 16.04 -12.59 -4.00
N LYS A 765 15.13 -12.97 -3.09
CA LYS A 765 13.78 -13.47 -3.38
C LYS A 765 12.69 -12.60 -2.77
N TYR A 766 12.97 -12.00 -1.61
CA TYR A 766 12.02 -11.18 -0.88
C TYR A 766 12.65 -9.82 -0.58
N LEU A 767 11.97 -8.75 -1.02
CA LEU A 767 12.37 -7.38 -0.76
C LEU A 767 11.18 -6.57 -0.23
N ASP A 768 11.32 -6.03 0.98
CA ASP A 768 10.32 -5.15 1.57
C ASP A 768 10.86 -3.72 1.67
N LEU A 769 10.29 -2.83 0.86
CA LEU A 769 10.56 -1.39 0.85
C LEU A 769 9.32 -0.58 1.28
N SER A 770 8.31 -1.24 1.88
CA SER A 770 7.06 -0.60 2.28
C SER A 770 7.26 0.47 3.36
N PHE A 771 6.34 1.42 3.42
CA PHE A 771 6.34 2.53 4.38
C PHE A 771 7.67 3.31 4.45
N ASN A 772 8.31 3.53 3.30
CA ASN A 772 9.47 4.40 3.15
C ASN A 772 9.06 5.77 2.58
N GLN A 773 10.02 6.53 2.05
CA GLN A 773 9.80 7.84 1.44
C GLN A 773 10.12 7.82 -0.06
N LEU A 774 10.06 6.64 -0.70
CA LEU A 774 10.47 6.48 -2.10
C LEU A 774 9.58 7.32 -3.03
N GLN A 775 10.23 8.12 -3.88
CA GLN A 775 9.56 8.95 -4.89
C GLN A 775 9.60 8.31 -6.29
N PHE A 776 10.73 7.72 -6.66
CA PHE A 776 10.97 7.14 -7.99
C PHE A 776 11.70 5.81 -7.86
N ILE A 777 11.45 4.89 -8.79
CA ILE A 777 12.24 3.67 -8.97
C ILE A 777 12.73 3.64 -10.41
N MET A 778 14.04 3.67 -10.60
CA MET A 778 14.67 3.69 -11.93
C MET A 778 15.03 2.27 -12.38
N LYS A 779 15.03 2.04 -13.70
CA LYS A 779 15.45 0.76 -14.31
C LYS A 779 16.85 0.32 -13.88
N SER A 780 17.74 1.28 -13.72
CA SER A 780 19.11 1.03 -13.29
C SER A 780 19.17 0.44 -11.88
N SER A 781 18.34 0.95 -10.94
CA SER A 781 18.26 0.41 -9.58
C SER A 781 17.70 -1.00 -9.54
N PHE A 782 16.73 -1.28 -10.43
CA PHE A 782 15.89 -2.48 -10.50
C PHE A 782 16.06 -3.17 -11.87
N PRO A 783 17.21 -3.83 -12.12
CA PRO A 783 17.43 -4.49 -13.39
C PRO A 783 16.54 -5.74 -13.51
N GLU A 784 15.90 -5.90 -14.66
CA GLU A 784 14.84 -6.89 -14.91
C GLU A 784 15.32 -8.34 -14.70
N ASN A 785 16.60 -8.63 -14.95
CA ASN A 785 17.21 -9.96 -14.74
C ASN A 785 17.19 -10.43 -13.28
N VAL A 786 17.13 -9.49 -12.32
CA VAL A 786 17.03 -9.77 -10.88
C VAL A 786 15.61 -9.59 -10.39
N VAL A 787 14.99 -8.44 -10.70
CA VAL A 787 13.69 -8.09 -10.12
C VAL A 787 12.59 -9.06 -10.56
N ASN A 788 12.63 -9.58 -11.79
CA ASN A 788 11.64 -10.56 -12.26
C ASN A 788 11.77 -11.94 -11.60
N ARG A 789 12.86 -12.19 -10.84
CA ARG A 789 13.05 -13.42 -10.04
C ARG A 789 12.60 -13.27 -8.59
N LEU A 790 12.22 -12.07 -8.17
CA LEU A 790 11.67 -11.86 -6.83
C LEU A 790 10.34 -12.61 -6.71
N GLU A 791 10.18 -13.31 -5.60
CA GLU A 791 8.92 -13.96 -5.23
C GLU A 791 7.94 -12.92 -4.68
N VAL A 792 8.42 -11.98 -3.85
CA VAL A 792 7.60 -10.92 -3.24
C VAL A 792 8.35 -9.60 -3.20
N LEU A 793 7.66 -8.53 -3.62
CA LEU A 793 8.13 -7.16 -3.53
C LEU A 793 7.07 -6.26 -2.87
N LEU A 794 7.39 -5.68 -1.71
CA LEU A 794 6.47 -4.77 -1.00
C LEU A 794 6.86 -3.32 -1.19
N LEU A 795 5.90 -2.51 -1.65
CA LEU A 795 6.11 -1.09 -2.02
C LEU A 795 5.05 -0.16 -1.44
N ASN A 796 4.04 -0.70 -0.75
CA ASN A 796 2.91 0.06 -0.21
C ASN A 796 3.36 1.12 0.81
N GLY A 797 2.62 2.23 0.90
CA GLY A 797 2.90 3.30 1.86
C GLY A 797 4.13 4.17 1.56
N ASN A 798 4.63 4.15 0.31
CA ASN A 798 5.66 5.08 -0.18
C ASN A 798 5.03 6.37 -0.74
N LYS A 799 5.87 7.33 -1.15
CA LYS A 799 5.45 8.64 -1.66
C LYS A 799 5.78 8.80 -3.15
N PHE A 800 5.28 7.88 -3.97
CA PHE A 800 5.62 7.86 -5.39
C PHE A 800 5.21 9.15 -6.10
N MET A 801 6.14 9.72 -6.86
CA MET A 801 5.87 10.85 -7.74
C MET A 801 5.51 10.32 -9.12
N CYS A 802 4.28 10.57 -9.52
CA CYS A 802 3.68 10.06 -10.75
C CYS A 802 3.83 11.08 -11.88
N THR A 803 5.09 11.41 -12.18
CA THR A 803 5.50 12.23 -13.33
C THR A 803 6.04 11.33 -14.44
N CYS A 804 6.33 11.91 -15.60
CA CYS A 804 6.94 11.20 -16.73
C CYS A 804 8.32 10.61 -16.42
N ASP A 805 9.00 11.04 -15.35
CA ASP A 805 10.28 10.47 -14.93
C ASP A 805 10.13 9.04 -14.38
N ASN A 806 8.94 8.67 -13.89
CA ASN A 806 8.64 7.35 -13.35
C ASN A 806 8.04 6.41 -14.41
N LEU A 807 8.06 6.79 -15.70
CA LEU A 807 7.41 6.08 -16.80
C LEU A 807 7.79 4.60 -16.87
N TRP A 808 9.08 4.29 -16.75
CA TRP A 808 9.57 2.91 -16.79
C TRP A 808 8.98 2.06 -15.66
N PHE A 809 8.89 2.59 -14.44
CA PHE A 809 8.38 1.84 -13.29
C PHE A 809 6.89 1.51 -13.45
N VAL A 810 6.09 2.45 -13.96
CA VAL A 810 4.67 2.23 -14.25
C VAL A 810 4.51 1.17 -15.36
N MET A 811 5.29 1.28 -16.44
CA MET A 811 5.30 0.28 -17.52
C MET A 811 5.72 -1.11 -17.02
N TRP A 812 6.77 -1.17 -16.20
CA TRP A 812 7.28 -2.41 -15.62
C TRP A 812 6.25 -3.07 -14.69
N ILE A 813 5.59 -2.31 -13.80
CA ILE A 813 4.51 -2.82 -12.95
C ILE A 813 3.40 -3.45 -13.80
N ASN A 814 3.03 -2.81 -14.91
CA ASN A 814 1.98 -3.31 -15.78
C ASN A 814 2.35 -4.68 -16.42
N GLN A 815 3.64 -4.92 -16.68
CA GLN A 815 4.13 -6.14 -17.35
C GLN A 815 4.66 -7.23 -16.40
N THR A 816 5.09 -6.90 -15.18
CA THR A 816 5.80 -7.84 -14.29
C THR A 816 4.91 -8.96 -13.73
N THR A 817 5.46 -10.17 -13.55
CA THR A 817 4.77 -11.29 -12.89
C THR A 817 5.06 -11.37 -11.38
N VAL A 818 5.87 -10.45 -10.85
CA VAL A 818 6.24 -10.42 -9.43
C VAL A 818 5.02 -10.13 -8.56
N ASN A 819 4.85 -10.87 -7.47
CA ASN A 819 3.77 -10.60 -6.52
C ASN A 819 4.06 -9.29 -5.77
N ILE A 820 3.25 -8.26 -6.04
CA ILE A 820 3.24 -6.98 -5.33
C ILE A 820 1.89 -6.87 -4.60
N PRO A 821 1.83 -7.26 -3.32
CA PRO A 821 0.58 -7.20 -2.55
C PRO A 821 0.04 -5.77 -2.50
N ARG A 822 -1.29 -5.63 -2.59
CA ARG A 822 -1.97 -4.32 -2.47
C ARG A 822 -1.56 -3.28 -3.51
N LEU A 823 -1.12 -3.71 -4.69
CA LEU A 823 -0.70 -2.84 -5.77
C LEU A 823 -1.78 -1.83 -6.21
N ALA A 824 -3.02 -2.28 -6.36
CA ALA A 824 -4.12 -1.43 -6.81
C ALA A 824 -4.69 -0.50 -5.71
N THR A 825 -4.38 -0.73 -4.42
CA THR A 825 -4.95 0.06 -3.31
C THR A 825 -3.92 0.90 -2.55
N ASP A 826 -2.80 0.31 -2.12
CA ASP A 826 -1.88 0.93 -1.15
C ASP A 826 -0.58 1.44 -1.79
N VAL A 827 -0.39 1.20 -3.10
CA VAL A 827 0.70 1.77 -3.91
C VAL A 827 0.14 2.97 -4.69
N THR A 828 0.11 4.12 -4.03
CA THR A 828 -0.52 5.35 -4.55
C THR A 828 0.48 6.46 -4.84
N CYS A 829 0.07 7.35 -5.72
CA CYS A 829 0.78 8.58 -6.06
C CYS A 829 0.64 9.61 -4.94
N ALA A 830 1.76 10.21 -4.51
CA ALA A 830 1.75 11.34 -3.58
C ALA A 830 1.63 12.70 -4.30
N ALA A 831 2.09 12.77 -5.55
CA ALA A 831 2.12 13.96 -6.40
C ALA A 831 2.19 13.54 -7.90
N PRO A 832 1.87 14.43 -8.87
CA PRO A 832 1.36 15.80 -8.73
C PRO A 832 -0.11 15.83 -8.26
N GLY A 833 -0.62 17.01 -7.89
CA GLY A 833 -1.92 17.18 -7.21
C GLY A 833 -3.11 16.43 -7.84
N ALA A 834 -3.20 16.39 -9.18
CA ALA A 834 -4.27 15.67 -9.89
C ALA A 834 -4.21 14.15 -9.69
N GLN A 835 -3.01 13.58 -9.56
CA GLN A 835 -2.79 12.14 -9.39
C GLN A 835 -2.72 11.73 -7.91
N LYS A 836 -2.69 12.69 -6.98
CA LYS A 836 -2.53 12.41 -5.54
C LYS A 836 -3.64 11.46 -5.05
N GLY A 837 -3.24 10.37 -4.39
CA GLY A 837 -4.13 9.34 -3.84
C GLY A 837 -4.59 8.28 -4.84
N HIS A 838 -4.36 8.45 -6.15
CA HIS A 838 -4.66 7.42 -7.14
C HIS A 838 -3.58 6.33 -7.15
N SER A 839 -3.96 5.09 -7.46
CA SER A 839 -2.97 4.00 -7.63
C SER A 839 -2.09 4.27 -8.84
N VAL A 840 -0.81 3.89 -8.72
CA VAL A 840 0.20 4.03 -9.77
C VAL A 840 -0.21 3.31 -11.07
N LEU A 841 -1.08 2.30 -10.99
CA LEU A 841 -1.59 1.56 -12.14
C LEU A 841 -2.47 2.38 -13.09
N PHE A 842 -3.19 3.38 -12.59
CA PHE A 842 -4.21 4.11 -13.36
C PHE A 842 -3.71 5.42 -13.99
N ILE A 843 -2.39 5.63 -14.04
CA ILE A 843 -1.81 6.83 -14.64
C ILE A 843 -1.87 6.73 -16.16
N ASP A 844 -2.45 7.73 -16.81
CA ASP A 844 -2.43 7.86 -18.26
C ASP A 844 -1.04 8.30 -18.76
N LEU A 845 -0.30 7.32 -19.28
CA LEU A 845 1.06 7.49 -19.79
C LEU A 845 1.12 8.14 -21.18
N HIS A 846 0.00 8.33 -21.88
CA HIS A 846 -0.01 8.94 -23.22
C HIS A 846 0.45 10.40 -23.20
N THR A 847 0.26 11.09 -22.08
CA THR A 847 0.71 12.47 -21.86
C THR A 847 2.24 12.63 -21.83
N CYS A 848 2.96 11.54 -21.53
CA CYS A 848 4.42 11.54 -21.38
C CYS A 848 5.18 11.16 -22.66
N GLN A 849 4.46 10.77 -23.71
CA GLN A 849 5.07 10.38 -24.96
C GLN A 849 5.44 11.65 -25.74
N LEU A 850 6.72 12.04 -25.66
CA LEU A 850 7.32 13.08 -26.51
C LEU A 850 7.18 12.65 -27.97
N ASN A 851 6.16 13.18 -28.64
CA ASN A 851 5.91 12.88 -30.04
C ASN A 851 6.98 13.62 -30.85
N SER A 852 8.06 12.93 -31.23
CA SER A 852 9.15 13.47 -32.06
C SER A 852 8.62 14.16 -33.32
N LEU A 853 7.49 13.67 -33.83
CA LEU A 853 6.72 14.29 -34.91
C LEU A 853 6.30 15.74 -34.61
N SER A 854 5.85 16.02 -33.38
CA SER A 854 5.42 17.35 -32.94
C SER A 854 6.60 18.34 -32.90
N ILE A 855 7.76 17.89 -32.42
CA ILE A 855 8.98 18.71 -32.41
C ILE A 855 9.42 19.01 -33.85
N ILE A 856 9.43 18.02 -34.73
CA ILE A 856 9.78 18.20 -36.15
C ILE A 856 8.80 19.18 -36.82
N LEU A 857 7.49 19.02 -36.60
CA LEU A 857 6.46 19.93 -37.12
C LEU A 857 6.63 21.37 -36.59
N HIS A 858 7.03 21.54 -35.34
CA HIS A 858 7.28 22.85 -34.74
C HIS A 858 8.54 23.53 -35.31
N ILE A 859 9.63 22.77 -35.51
CA ILE A 859 10.83 23.27 -36.17
C ILE A 859 10.52 23.71 -37.60
N LEU A 860 9.71 22.91 -38.32
CA LEU A 860 9.33 23.21 -39.70
C LEU A 860 8.45 24.47 -39.78
N SER A 861 7.47 24.62 -38.88
CA SER A 861 6.58 25.79 -38.86
C SER A 861 7.30 27.08 -38.46
N THR A 862 8.16 27.03 -37.44
CA THR A 862 8.98 28.18 -37.01
C THR A 862 9.95 28.61 -38.10
N SER A 863 10.54 27.65 -38.82
CA SER A 863 11.41 27.94 -39.98
C SER A 863 10.65 28.65 -41.11
N ILE A 864 9.42 28.20 -41.41
CA ILE A 864 8.56 28.85 -42.41
C ILE A 864 8.21 30.27 -41.99
N ILE A 865 7.86 30.49 -40.72
CA ILE A 865 7.53 31.82 -40.18
C ILE A 865 8.74 32.75 -40.25
N LEU A 866 9.93 32.29 -39.85
CA LEU A 866 11.17 33.06 -39.93
C LEU A 866 11.52 33.41 -41.37
N CYS A 867 11.37 32.47 -42.31
CA CYS A 867 11.56 32.74 -43.74
C CYS A 867 10.60 33.83 -44.24
N LEU A 868 9.31 33.73 -43.94
CA LEU A 868 8.32 34.74 -44.33
C LEU A 868 8.62 36.11 -43.72
N LEU A 869 9.08 36.15 -42.47
CA LEU A 869 9.46 37.38 -41.77
C LEU A 869 10.73 38.00 -42.38
N VAL A 870 11.74 37.21 -42.72
CA VAL A 870 12.93 37.69 -43.43
C VAL A 870 12.57 38.21 -44.81
N ILE A 871 11.71 37.51 -45.55
CA ILE A 871 11.24 37.94 -46.87
C ILE A 871 10.47 39.26 -46.76
N SER A 872 9.57 39.40 -45.79
CA SER A 872 8.79 40.63 -45.62
C SER A 872 9.66 41.81 -45.18
N ILE A 873 10.58 41.61 -44.23
CA ILE A 873 11.53 42.63 -43.78
C ILE A 873 12.47 43.03 -44.91
N SER A 874 13.01 42.06 -45.65
CA SER A 874 13.88 42.33 -46.80
C SER A 874 13.14 43.09 -47.90
N SER A 875 11.86 42.76 -48.15
CA SER A 875 11.01 43.48 -49.11
C SER A 875 10.72 44.92 -48.69
N HIS A 876 10.64 45.19 -47.38
CA HIS A 876 10.40 46.52 -46.84
C HIS A 876 11.69 47.37 -46.79
N LEU A 877 12.81 46.79 -46.37
CA LEU A 877 14.10 47.50 -46.26
C LEU A 877 14.78 47.75 -47.60
N PHE A 878 14.79 46.77 -48.50
CA PHE A 878 15.51 46.82 -49.77
C PHE A 878 14.61 47.06 -50.99
N TYR A 879 13.39 47.57 -50.77
CA TYR A 879 12.42 47.80 -51.83
C TYR A 879 13.04 48.59 -53.00
N TRP A 880 13.81 49.64 -52.72
CA TRP A 880 14.44 50.48 -53.74
C TRP A 880 15.64 49.82 -54.44
N ASP A 881 16.45 49.02 -53.72
CA ASP A 881 17.66 48.39 -54.28
C ASP A 881 17.33 47.18 -55.16
N VAL A 882 16.29 46.42 -54.80
CA VAL A 882 15.78 45.31 -55.63
C VAL A 882 15.09 45.87 -56.88
N TRP A 883 14.32 46.96 -56.76
CA TRP A 883 13.70 47.63 -57.91
C TRP A 883 14.74 48.28 -58.83
N TYR A 884 15.76 48.93 -58.27
CA TYR A 884 16.89 49.49 -59.02
C TYR A 884 17.65 48.40 -59.77
N SER A 885 17.99 47.29 -59.11
CA SER A 885 18.70 46.17 -59.75
C SER A 885 17.85 45.50 -60.83
N TYR A 886 16.54 45.33 -60.60
CA TYR A 886 15.60 44.83 -61.61
C TYR A 886 15.54 45.74 -62.84
N HIS A 887 15.38 47.06 -62.66
CA HIS A 887 15.33 48.01 -63.77
C HIS A 887 16.68 48.21 -64.46
N PHE A 888 17.80 48.18 -63.72
CA PHE A 888 19.15 48.24 -64.28
C PHE A 888 19.47 47.01 -65.12
N CYS A 889 19.17 45.80 -64.63
CA CYS A 889 19.31 44.57 -65.41
C CYS A 889 18.36 44.53 -66.62
N ALA A 890 17.11 44.96 -66.46
CA ALA A 890 16.15 45.04 -67.57
C ALA A 890 16.56 46.06 -68.64
N ALA A 891 17.16 47.19 -68.26
CA ALA A 891 17.69 48.19 -69.19
C ALA A 891 18.94 47.68 -69.93
N LYS A 892 19.83 46.95 -69.23
CA LYS A 892 21.04 46.36 -69.83
C LYS A 892 20.73 45.18 -70.77
N LEU A 893 19.66 44.43 -70.51
CA LEU A 893 19.19 43.32 -71.36
C LEU A 893 18.39 43.78 -72.59
N LYS A 894 17.70 44.93 -72.54
CA LYS A 894 16.88 45.41 -73.68
C LYS A 894 17.65 46.17 -74.75
N GLY A 895 18.81 46.74 -74.45
CA GLY A 895 19.60 47.54 -75.39
C GLY A 895 18.90 48.85 -75.79
N TYR A 896 19.67 49.91 -75.96
CA TYR A 896 19.14 51.18 -76.47
C TYR A 896 19.02 51.11 -77.99
N GLN A 897 17.79 51.06 -78.52
CA GLN A 897 17.56 51.29 -79.94
C GLN A 897 17.74 52.78 -80.23
N THR A 898 18.73 53.11 -81.06
CA THR A 898 18.91 54.46 -81.61
C THR A 898 17.75 54.81 -82.54
N LEU A 899 17.09 55.95 -82.33
CA LEU A 899 16.14 56.49 -83.31
C LEU A 899 16.83 56.69 -84.66
N SER A 900 16.21 56.21 -85.74
CA SER A 900 16.61 56.55 -87.11
C SER A 900 16.19 57.98 -87.47
N SER A 901 17.10 58.69 -88.13
CA SER A 901 17.09 60.13 -88.41
C SER A 901 15.89 60.69 -89.17
N GLN A 902 15.44 61.88 -88.76
CA GLN A 902 15.12 62.99 -89.66
C GLN A 902 15.79 64.28 -89.13
N ASN A 903 16.30 65.11 -90.04
CA ASN A 903 17.26 66.21 -89.81
C ASN A 903 16.87 67.22 -88.71
N SER A 904 17.37 67.00 -87.49
CA SER A 904 17.35 67.96 -86.38
C SER A 904 18.79 68.24 -85.92
N SER A 905 19.21 69.50 -85.81
CA SER A 905 20.58 69.89 -85.41
C SER A 905 20.86 69.67 -83.92
N TYR A 906 19.82 69.59 -83.09
CA TYR A 906 19.93 69.40 -81.65
C TYR A 906 19.05 68.24 -81.16
N ASP A 907 19.48 67.56 -80.11
CA ASP A 907 18.75 66.44 -79.51
C ASP A 907 17.68 66.93 -78.55
N ALA A 908 17.91 68.05 -77.87
CA ALA A 908 16.91 68.71 -77.04
C ALA A 908 17.15 70.21 -76.88
N TYR A 909 16.06 70.98 -76.88
CA TYR A 909 16.05 72.39 -76.50
C TYR A 909 15.64 72.54 -75.03
N ILE A 910 16.43 73.27 -74.23
CA ILE A 910 16.17 73.44 -72.79
C ILE A 910 15.57 74.82 -72.51
N VAL A 911 14.36 74.83 -71.97
CA VAL A 911 13.63 76.05 -71.57
C VAL A 911 13.65 76.17 -70.04
N TYR A 912 14.25 77.22 -69.51
CA TYR A 912 14.41 77.44 -68.07
C TYR A 912 14.32 78.93 -67.69
N ASP A 913 14.20 79.21 -66.38
CA ASP A 913 14.18 80.59 -65.88
C ASP A 913 15.59 81.18 -65.81
N LYS A 914 15.86 82.17 -66.65
CA LYS A 914 17.15 82.86 -66.70
C LYS A 914 17.32 83.88 -65.57
N LYS A 915 16.22 84.35 -64.97
CA LYS A 915 16.28 85.33 -63.88
C LYS A 915 16.66 84.69 -62.56
N ASP A 916 16.46 83.38 -62.43
CA ASP A 916 16.83 82.61 -61.25
C ASP A 916 18.24 82.04 -61.42
N SER A 917 19.21 82.66 -60.72
CA SER A 917 20.61 82.25 -60.81
C SER A 917 20.83 80.80 -60.37
N ALA A 918 20.03 80.28 -59.44
CA ALA A 918 20.17 78.90 -58.98
C ALA A 918 19.71 77.89 -60.04
N VAL A 919 18.69 78.23 -60.83
CA VAL A 919 18.21 77.39 -61.94
C VAL A 919 19.20 77.44 -63.11
N SER A 920 19.69 78.63 -63.45
CA SER A 920 20.70 78.79 -64.51
C SER A 920 21.98 78.02 -64.18
N ASP A 921 22.48 78.14 -62.94
CA ASP A 921 23.64 77.39 -62.47
C ASP A 921 23.41 75.87 -62.53
N TRP A 922 22.22 75.39 -62.14
CA TRP A 922 21.89 73.96 -62.23
C TRP A 922 21.81 73.48 -63.69
N VAL A 923 21.25 74.26 -64.61
CA VAL A 923 21.18 73.88 -66.03
C VAL A 923 22.58 73.83 -66.65
N LEU A 924 23.42 74.83 -66.40
CA LEU A 924 24.74 74.96 -67.02
C LEU A 924 25.80 74.04 -66.40
N ASN A 925 25.79 73.84 -65.07
CA ASN A 925 26.84 73.09 -64.38
C ASN A 925 26.44 71.64 -64.03
N GLU A 926 25.14 71.34 -63.90
CA GLU A 926 24.66 69.99 -63.58
C GLU A 926 24.03 69.32 -64.80
N LEU A 927 22.94 69.87 -65.35
CA LEU A 927 22.21 69.24 -66.47
C LEU A 927 23.07 69.12 -67.72
N ARG A 928 23.71 70.22 -68.15
CA ARG A 928 24.58 70.20 -69.34
C ARG A 928 25.72 69.18 -69.17
N VAL A 929 26.45 69.22 -68.06
CA VAL A 929 27.58 68.31 -67.81
C VAL A 929 27.12 66.85 -67.76
N HIS A 930 25.96 66.57 -67.17
CA HIS A 930 25.43 65.21 -67.10
C HIS A 930 24.86 64.68 -68.42
N MET A 931 24.58 65.54 -69.40
CA MET A 931 23.94 65.16 -70.68
C MET A 931 24.89 65.27 -71.87
N GLU A 932 25.74 66.29 -71.93
CA GLU A 932 26.79 66.49 -72.94
C GLU A 932 28.09 65.73 -72.58
N ASP A 933 28.58 65.82 -71.34
CA ASP A 933 29.95 65.39 -70.99
C ASP A 933 30.07 64.02 -70.29
N LYS A 934 29.04 63.56 -69.54
CA LYS A 934 29.09 62.34 -68.70
C LYS A 934 28.11 61.24 -69.12
N GLY A 935 28.56 60.21 -69.83
CA GLY A 935 27.82 58.96 -70.08
C GLY A 935 28.12 58.33 -71.45
N ASP A 936 27.60 57.13 -71.72
CA ASP A 936 27.90 56.37 -72.96
C ASP A 936 27.25 56.97 -74.23
N THR A 937 26.27 57.87 -74.08
CA THR A 937 25.64 58.62 -75.18
C THR A 937 25.63 60.11 -74.86
N CYS A 938 26.27 60.95 -75.67
CA CYS A 938 26.25 62.40 -75.51
C CYS A 938 25.05 62.99 -76.26
N PHE A 939 24.25 63.83 -75.59
CA PHE A 939 23.14 64.55 -76.22
C PHE A 939 23.53 65.99 -76.52
N GLN A 940 23.32 66.47 -77.75
CA GLN A 940 23.60 67.86 -78.11
C GLN A 940 22.42 68.76 -77.73
N LEU A 941 22.63 69.64 -76.74
CA LEU A 941 21.57 70.52 -76.23
C LEU A 941 21.57 71.89 -76.94
N CYS A 942 20.40 72.47 -77.16
CA CYS A 942 20.24 73.85 -77.58
C CYS A 942 19.91 74.72 -76.36
N LEU A 943 20.73 75.72 -76.08
CA LEU A 943 20.60 76.65 -74.95
C LEU A 943 20.52 78.09 -75.43
N ASP A 944 19.58 78.86 -74.89
CA ASP A 944 19.34 80.25 -75.32
C ASP A 944 20.57 81.16 -75.20
N GLU A 945 21.39 80.98 -74.16
CA GLU A 945 22.54 81.85 -73.89
C GLU A 945 23.76 81.51 -74.76
N ARG A 946 23.78 80.33 -75.38
CA ARG A 946 24.91 79.82 -76.18
C ARG A 946 24.60 79.81 -77.67
N ASP A 947 23.42 79.33 -78.04
CA ASP A 947 23.13 78.88 -79.41
C ASP A 947 22.19 79.84 -80.17
N TRP A 948 21.62 80.86 -79.51
CA TRP A 948 20.80 81.87 -80.17
C TRP A 948 21.64 82.85 -80.99
N ILE A 949 21.20 83.11 -82.21
CA ILE A 949 21.88 84.05 -83.11
C ILE A 949 21.56 85.48 -82.66
N PRO A 950 22.57 86.31 -82.33
CA PRO A 950 22.34 87.70 -81.93
C PRO A 950 21.69 88.51 -83.07
N GLY A 951 20.66 89.30 -82.75
CA GLY A 951 20.02 90.21 -83.71
C GLY A 951 18.69 89.72 -84.33
N LEU A 952 18.28 88.46 -84.11
CA LEU A 952 16.95 87.96 -84.46
C LEU A 952 15.91 88.24 -83.35
N PRO A 953 14.62 88.43 -83.69
CA PRO A 953 13.55 88.49 -82.70
C PRO A 953 13.50 87.23 -81.82
N ILE A 954 13.23 87.43 -80.52
CA ILE A 954 13.20 86.34 -79.52
C ILE A 954 12.23 85.22 -79.92
N ILE A 955 11.09 85.57 -80.54
CA ILE A 955 10.08 84.59 -80.97
C ILE A 955 10.57 83.70 -82.11
N ASP A 956 11.41 84.23 -83.01
CA ASP A 956 11.96 83.50 -84.15
C ASP A 956 13.08 82.57 -83.69
N ASN A 957 13.98 83.06 -82.82
CA ASN A 957 15.00 82.22 -82.18
C ASN A 957 14.37 81.10 -81.36
N LEU A 958 13.28 81.38 -80.64
CA LEU A 958 12.54 80.39 -79.86
C LEU A 958 11.86 79.34 -80.74
N SER A 959 11.16 79.77 -81.79
CA SER A 959 10.51 78.88 -82.76
C SER A 959 11.53 77.98 -83.46
N GLN A 960 12.63 78.56 -83.93
CA GLN A 960 13.71 77.85 -84.59
C GLN A 960 14.39 76.84 -83.66
N SER A 961 14.65 77.21 -82.40
CA SER A 961 15.26 76.30 -81.41
C SER A 961 14.37 75.10 -81.10
N ILE A 962 13.05 75.29 -81.04
CA ILE A 962 12.07 74.22 -80.83
C ILE A 962 11.98 73.32 -82.08
N GLN A 963 11.93 73.87 -83.29
CA GLN A 963 11.83 73.09 -84.53
C GLN A 963 13.12 72.32 -84.87
N GLN A 964 14.29 72.89 -84.56
CA GLN A 964 15.58 72.24 -84.81
C GLN A 964 15.98 71.22 -83.73
N SER A 965 15.17 71.06 -82.69
CA SER A 965 15.42 70.13 -81.58
C SER A 965 14.43 68.98 -81.55
N ARG A 966 14.90 67.75 -81.27
CA ARG A 966 13.99 66.58 -81.21
C ARG A 966 13.04 66.58 -80.02
N LYS A 967 13.44 67.23 -78.92
CA LYS A 967 12.67 67.34 -77.68
C LYS A 967 12.78 68.75 -77.13
N THR A 968 11.75 69.20 -76.42
CA THR A 968 11.77 70.44 -75.66
C THR A 968 11.62 70.11 -74.17
N VAL A 969 12.68 70.33 -73.41
CA VAL A 969 12.74 70.07 -71.97
C VAL A 969 12.46 71.37 -71.23
N PHE A 970 11.36 71.41 -70.50
CA PHE A 970 11.01 72.53 -69.63
C PHE A 970 11.51 72.25 -68.21
N VAL A 971 12.45 73.06 -67.74
CA VAL A 971 12.91 73.05 -66.34
C VAL A 971 12.05 74.03 -65.56
N LEU A 972 11.21 73.49 -64.69
CA LEU A 972 10.12 74.20 -64.04
C LEU A 972 10.40 74.43 -62.55
N THR A 973 10.27 75.70 -62.16
CA THR A 973 10.15 76.19 -60.78
C THR A 973 8.82 76.92 -60.60
N ASN A 974 8.41 77.20 -59.35
CA ASN A 974 7.14 77.89 -59.09
C ASN A 974 7.10 79.31 -59.70
N THR A 975 8.23 80.00 -59.70
CA THR A 975 8.38 81.37 -60.24
C THR A 975 8.31 81.38 -61.76
N PHE A 976 8.88 80.37 -62.43
CA PHE A 976 8.96 80.36 -63.89
C PHE A 976 7.61 80.17 -64.58
N LEU A 977 6.67 79.43 -63.97
CA LEU A 977 5.34 79.16 -64.54
C LEU A 977 4.47 80.42 -64.69
N SER A 978 4.71 81.46 -63.88
CA SER A 978 4.00 82.73 -63.98
C SER A 978 4.63 83.68 -65.02
N SER A 979 5.81 83.35 -65.55
CA SER A 979 6.50 84.14 -66.57
C SER A 979 5.83 84.05 -67.95
N GLY A 980 5.89 85.14 -68.71
CA GLY A 980 5.38 85.18 -70.08
C GLY A 980 6.13 84.23 -71.03
N ASN A 981 7.44 84.09 -70.85
CA ASN A 981 8.30 83.30 -71.73
C ASN A 981 7.98 81.80 -71.69
N PHE A 982 7.67 81.26 -70.50
CA PHE A 982 7.24 79.87 -70.38
C PHE A 982 5.95 79.61 -71.17
N LYS A 983 4.93 80.47 -71.02
CA LYS A 983 3.65 80.30 -71.72
C LYS A 983 3.85 80.29 -73.23
N THR A 984 4.63 81.22 -73.76
CA THR A 984 4.91 81.30 -75.21
C THR A 984 5.64 80.06 -75.73
N ALA A 985 6.74 79.65 -75.08
CA ALA A 985 7.49 78.46 -75.46
C ALA A 985 6.66 77.16 -75.35
N PHE A 986 5.84 77.07 -74.31
CA PHE A 986 4.97 75.93 -74.08
C PHE A 986 3.84 75.84 -75.09
N TYR A 987 3.20 76.96 -75.46
CA TYR A 987 2.19 76.98 -76.51
C TYR A 987 2.76 76.60 -77.88
N LEU A 988 3.96 77.08 -78.23
CA LEU A 988 4.64 76.70 -79.48
C LEU A 988 4.97 75.20 -79.52
N ALA A 989 5.51 74.64 -78.44
CA ALA A 989 5.78 73.21 -78.35
C ALA A 989 4.49 72.35 -78.34
N HIS A 990 3.40 72.88 -77.78
CA HIS A 990 2.09 72.21 -77.80
C HIS A 990 1.41 72.26 -79.16
N GLN A 991 1.64 73.32 -79.93
CA GLN A 991 1.13 73.42 -81.30
C GLN A 991 1.74 72.34 -82.21
N LEU A 992 3.05 72.06 -82.09
CA LEU A 992 3.70 70.94 -82.80
C LEU A 992 3.10 69.56 -82.50
N LEU A 993 2.59 69.35 -81.28
CA LEU A 993 1.88 68.12 -80.94
C LEU A 993 0.56 68.00 -81.71
N MET A 994 -0.17 69.10 -81.88
CA MET A 994 -1.47 69.10 -82.54
C MET A 994 -1.34 69.03 -84.07
N ASP A 995 -0.35 69.74 -84.63
CA ASP A 995 -0.16 69.87 -86.07
C ASP A 995 0.65 68.69 -86.65
N ASP A 996 1.83 68.38 -86.09
CA ASP A 996 2.75 67.34 -86.60
C ASP A 996 2.56 65.97 -85.94
N LYS A 997 1.59 65.86 -85.02
CA LYS A 997 1.37 64.69 -84.16
C LYS A 997 2.63 64.24 -83.40
N SER A 998 3.60 65.11 -83.17
CA SER A 998 4.86 64.75 -82.51
C SER A 998 4.90 65.28 -81.07
N ASP A 999 4.91 64.37 -80.08
CA ASP A 999 5.03 64.79 -78.68
C ASP A 999 6.50 64.98 -78.29
N VAL A 1000 6.93 66.25 -78.34
CA VAL A 1000 8.30 66.68 -78.06
C VAL A 1000 8.52 67.14 -76.62
N ILE A 1001 7.47 67.29 -75.81
CA ILE A 1001 7.55 67.96 -74.50
C ILE A 1001 8.06 67.01 -73.40
N ILE A 1002 9.04 67.46 -72.62
CA ILE A 1002 9.50 66.82 -71.38
C ILE A 1002 9.48 67.87 -70.27
N LEU A 1003 8.93 67.53 -69.10
CA LEU A 1003 8.81 68.43 -67.96
C LEU A 1003 9.71 67.96 -66.82
N VAL A 1004 10.63 68.80 -66.38
CA VAL A 1004 11.55 68.57 -65.26
C VAL A 1004 11.20 69.52 -64.13
N PHE A 1005 10.84 68.99 -62.97
CA PHE A 1005 10.49 69.78 -61.78
C PHE A 1005 11.63 69.76 -60.77
N LEU A 1006 12.20 70.93 -60.47
CA LEU A 1006 13.23 71.06 -59.42
C LEU A 1006 12.61 71.13 -58.02
N GLU A 1007 11.37 71.60 -57.92
CA GLU A 1007 10.63 71.76 -56.67
C GLU A 1007 9.34 70.93 -56.65
N ARG A 1008 8.99 70.37 -55.48
CA ARG A 1008 7.73 69.61 -55.29
C ARG A 1008 6.60 70.54 -54.84
N SER A 1009 6.00 71.28 -55.77
CA SER A 1009 4.90 72.19 -55.39
C SER A 1009 3.91 72.54 -56.50
N LEU A 1010 3.60 71.59 -57.40
CA LEU A 1010 2.37 71.66 -58.21
C LEU A 1010 1.75 70.27 -58.43
N GLN A 1011 1.09 69.74 -57.39
CA GLN A 1011 0.21 68.58 -57.54
C GLN A 1011 -1.22 68.95 -57.97
N SER A 1012 -1.58 70.24 -58.05
CA SER A 1012 -2.96 70.71 -58.29
C SER A 1012 -3.29 71.05 -59.75
N SER A 1013 -2.31 71.15 -60.66
CA SER A 1013 -2.56 71.43 -62.08
C SER A 1013 -3.25 70.26 -62.77
N LYS A 1014 -4.44 70.49 -63.34
CA LYS A 1014 -5.21 69.47 -64.09
C LYS A 1014 -4.41 68.92 -65.28
N TYR A 1015 -3.65 69.76 -65.97
CA TYR A 1015 -2.83 69.36 -67.12
C TYR A 1015 -1.69 68.41 -66.72
N LEU A 1016 -0.99 68.72 -65.63
CA LEU A 1016 0.14 67.92 -65.16
C LEU A 1016 -0.33 66.53 -64.67
N ARG A 1017 -1.49 66.48 -64.01
CA ARG A 1017 -2.17 65.21 -63.66
C ARG A 1017 -2.55 64.40 -64.90
N LEU A 1018 -3.04 65.06 -65.95
CA LEU A 1018 -3.40 64.42 -67.21
C LEU A 1018 -2.15 63.88 -67.92
N ARG A 1019 -1.10 64.69 -68.10
CA ARG A 1019 0.14 64.29 -68.75
C ARG A 1019 0.87 63.17 -68.00
N LYS A 1020 0.89 63.23 -66.66
CA LYS A 1020 1.45 62.17 -65.80
C LYS A 1020 0.70 60.83 -65.92
N ARG A 1021 -0.59 60.86 -66.32
CA ARG A 1021 -1.38 59.66 -66.66
C ARG A 1021 -1.19 59.20 -68.10
N LEU A 1022 -1.07 60.12 -69.06
CA LEU A 1022 -0.93 59.81 -70.49
C LEU A 1022 0.48 59.31 -70.81
N CYS A 1023 1.52 60.08 -70.47
CA CYS A 1023 2.92 59.80 -70.78
C CYS A 1023 3.80 60.03 -69.54
N ARG A 1024 3.77 59.05 -68.62
CA ARG A 1024 4.42 59.16 -67.30
C ARG A 1024 5.93 59.40 -67.39
N GLY A 1025 6.61 58.87 -68.41
CA GLY A 1025 8.06 59.01 -68.58
C GLY A 1025 8.52 60.39 -69.05
N SER A 1026 7.61 61.25 -69.54
CA SER A 1026 7.90 62.64 -69.93
C SER A 1026 7.85 63.65 -68.77
N VAL A 1027 7.53 63.20 -67.55
CA VAL A 1027 7.41 64.06 -66.36
C VAL A 1027 8.37 63.57 -65.29
N LEU A 1028 9.43 64.34 -65.05
CA LEU A 1028 10.53 63.97 -64.16
C LEU A 1028 10.62 64.94 -62.98
N GLU A 1029 10.78 64.40 -61.78
CA GLU A 1029 10.91 65.17 -60.54
C GLU A 1029 12.32 65.01 -59.98
N TRP A 1030 12.99 66.12 -59.66
CA TRP A 1030 14.32 66.11 -59.06
C TRP A 1030 14.26 65.52 -57.65
N PRO A 1031 15.02 64.44 -57.35
CA PRO A 1031 14.93 63.77 -56.07
C PRO A 1031 15.72 64.50 -54.97
N LYS A 1032 15.12 64.64 -53.78
CA LYS A 1032 15.79 65.21 -52.59
C LYS A 1032 16.88 64.31 -52.00
N ASN A 1033 16.85 62.99 -52.29
CA ASN A 1033 17.83 62.03 -51.79
C ASN A 1033 19.00 61.92 -52.79
N PRO A 1034 20.26 62.19 -52.37
CA PRO A 1034 21.44 62.10 -53.25
C PRO A 1034 21.59 60.73 -53.93
N GLN A 1035 21.24 59.64 -53.25
CA GLN A 1035 21.31 58.27 -53.80
C GLN A 1035 20.35 58.07 -54.99
N ALA A 1036 19.22 58.78 -55.02
CA ALA A 1036 18.20 58.68 -56.06
C ALA A 1036 18.49 59.56 -57.29
N GLN A 1037 19.46 60.48 -57.22
CA GLN A 1037 19.83 61.36 -58.34
C GLN A 1037 20.37 60.57 -59.55
N ARG A 1038 21.08 59.46 -59.30
CA ARG A 1038 21.55 58.57 -60.39
C ARG A 1038 20.41 57.98 -61.21
N TYR A 1039 19.30 57.64 -60.56
CA TYR A 1039 18.10 57.14 -61.26
C TYR A 1039 17.42 58.25 -62.07
N PHE A 1040 17.35 59.47 -61.55
CA PHE A 1040 16.81 60.62 -62.28
C PHE A 1040 17.53 60.88 -63.60
N TRP A 1041 18.87 60.92 -63.58
CA TRP A 1041 19.66 61.15 -64.80
C TRP A 1041 19.44 60.06 -65.84
N GLN A 1042 19.31 58.79 -65.42
CA GLN A 1042 18.99 57.70 -66.34
C GLN A 1042 17.58 57.82 -66.92
N CYS A 1043 16.59 58.22 -66.12
CA CYS A 1043 15.25 58.48 -66.62
C CYS A 1043 15.20 59.63 -67.65
N LEU A 1044 15.97 60.70 -67.42
CA LEU A 1044 16.05 61.82 -68.36
C LEU A 1044 16.72 61.41 -69.68
N ARG A 1045 17.81 60.65 -69.62
CA ARG A 1045 18.47 60.07 -70.81
C ARG A 1045 17.53 59.15 -71.60
N ASN A 1046 16.79 58.29 -70.91
CA ASN A 1046 15.78 57.43 -71.56
C ASN A 1046 14.65 58.25 -72.20
N ALA A 1047 14.18 59.32 -71.55
CA ALA A 1047 13.11 60.17 -72.07
C ALA A 1047 13.54 60.97 -73.32
N LEU A 1048 14.82 61.37 -73.41
CA LEU A 1048 15.40 61.98 -74.62
C LEU A 1048 15.64 60.97 -75.73
N ALA A 1049 16.07 59.75 -75.39
CA ALA A 1049 16.39 58.69 -76.33
C ALA A 1049 15.16 57.93 -76.87
N THR A 1050 13.94 58.17 -76.37
CA THR A 1050 12.74 57.44 -76.81
C THR A 1050 11.64 58.38 -77.29
N GLU A 1051 10.86 57.92 -78.27
CA GLU A 1051 9.68 58.65 -78.72
C GLU A 1051 8.59 58.60 -77.63
N ASN A 1052 7.99 59.74 -77.31
CA ASN A 1052 6.96 59.83 -76.28
C ASN A 1052 5.72 58.99 -76.65
N HIS A 1053 5.46 58.76 -77.95
CA HIS A 1053 4.42 57.87 -78.48
C HIS A 1053 4.55 56.41 -78.03
N THR A 1054 5.77 55.94 -77.81
CA THR A 1054 6.01 54.58 -77.32
C THR A 1054 5.73 54.39 -75.84
N GLN A 1055 5.60 55.50 -75.11
CA GLN A 1055 5.36 55.53 -73.67
C GLN A 1055 3.90 55.86 -73.29
N TYR A 1056 3.02 56.08 -74.27
CA TYR A 1056 1.59 56.23 -74.00
C TYR A 1056 1.01 54.94 -73.43
N ASN A 1057 0.13 55.10 -72.43
CA ASN A 1057 -0.56 53.98 -71.82
C ASN A 1057 -1.36 53.18 -72.87
N LYS A 1058 -1.41 51.84 -72.76
CA LYS A 1058 -1.98 50.94 -73.78
C LYS A 1058 -3.43 51.31 -74.17
N LEU A 1059 -4.20 51.79 -73.20
CA LEU A 1059 -5.58 52.29 -73.36
C LEU A 1059 -5.73 53.55 -74.25
N PHE A 1060 -4.66 54.34 -74.40
CA PHE A 1060 -4.66 55.56 -75.21
C PHE A 1060 -4.08 55.32 -76.61
N ARG A 1061 -3.25 54.29 -76.78
CA ARG A 1061 -2.72 53.84 -78.09
C ARG A 1061 -3.80 53.23 -78.99
N GLU A 1062 -4.92 52.78 -78.42
CA GLU A 1062 -6.08 52.24 -79.15
C GLU A 1062 -7.10 53.34 -79.52
N THR A 1063 -6.93 54.59 -79.07
CA THR A 1063 -7.86 55.71 -79.29
C THR A 1063 -7.25 56.90 -80.05
N LEU A 1064 -6.00 56.78 -80.51
CA LEU A 1064 -5.25 57.82 -81.25
C LEU A 1064 -4.99 57.45 -82.71
#